data_AF-C2EPN0-F1
#
_entry.id   AF-C2EPN0-F1
#
_cell.length_a   1.000
_cell.length_b   1.000
_cell.length_c   1.000
_cell.angle_alpha   90.00
_cell.angle_beta   90.00
_cell.angle_gamma   90.00
#
_symmetry.space_group_name_H-M   'P 1'
#
loop_
_entity.id
_entity.type
_entity.pdbx_description
1 polymer ?
#
loop_
_entity_poly.entity_id
_entity_poly.type
_entity_poly.pdbx_seq_one_letter_code
_entity_poly.pdbx_strand_id
1 'polypeptide(L)'
;MGEGKMSKESDEFDSFHRIKGALYPYDDKKRENCEPQWTKLKAALSDNNITNIAITSSYDTGKTSFLKSFFKMEYPLSKWESIKSFFGRSGIKYKFITVPTFSGKGLDIKEEDLEKNIINQLLFSEEPRKFPDSRINRIYPYCNCWIWFIWILLWIWGTLIFWITPVWNEFWSHNPWKIWGIIAISLFISWWVIYYVVHNFYKLSWNAKANFGPVELSGANTNNDNGKSDHDLFILYGDEIKYYFKRSNIRFVILEDMDRFNSIEIFQKLRELNKNINESQWLKKKNKRVIFIYTLSDSIFQNEGQEDREKNLINENKAAESKAKFFDYVLALMPFSNLNSSKDIFDKEIEKYDELMDTPISNNVLLGVSFYISDKREITCIIADMDTYLRSLDRIQGKLESRLEEEPNFIDKLFAAMVYKNVYPEDFDNLSKGKSNLGYVLQEIGIIKGIVENDDELKGYELIQYNNDKSIANLLSIVWNNYDEVTSNNKVNGKFLKVLDYIRNLDVLRFLLSENLIGEDIYEFLSPTQFEGLSPDQILFIRNAMARRRSNADFVIDDEKNRSEILDLLKAIKVDFNYVYSSSILEELIQRDDEDRTMQMMKGMAEIGNDITDKKLKERLVESKEEFIDRVINWLYTYESKIGENGFMLLAWSLYESWNGYFVNVLKNNKYRGNAIRFVLNCIAIDGEIGVDDDNLIAYLIDKKVIGKYEEAVEYSKLSEKDKKHVLNEIKREKEK
;
A
#
# COMPACT_ATOMS: atom_id res chain seq x y z
N MET A 1 -2.52 -22.42 -28.48
CA MET A 1 -2.08 -21.39 -27.51
C MET A 1 -3.13 -21.03 -26.45
N GLY A 2 -4.33 -21.64 -26.44
CA GLY A 2 -5.39 -21.35 -25.44
C GLY A 2 -5.47 -22.32 -24.26
N GLU A 3 -5.06 -23.58 -24.39
CA GLU A 3 -5.26 -24.60 -23.35
C GLU A 3 -4.26 -24.50 -22.18
N GLY A 4 -3.03 -24.02 -22.40
CA GLY A 4 -2.01 -23.86 -21.33
C GLY A 4 -2.13 -22.60 -20.47
N LYS A 5 -2.96 -21.61 -20.87
CA LYS A 5 -3.25 -20.44 -20.02
C LYS A 5 -4.38 -20.74 -19.03
N MET A 6 -5.36 -21.53 -19.46
CA MET A 6 -6.53 -21.89 -18.67
C MET A 6 -6.20 -22.78 -17.47
N SER A 7 -5.13 -23.58 -17.54
CA SER A 7 -4.67 -24.43 -16.43
C SER A 7 -3.95 -23.67 -15.32
N LYS A 8 -3.27 -22.56 -15.64
CA LYS A 8 -2.58 -21.75 -14.61
C LYS A 8 -3.53 -20.83 -13.85
N GLU A 9 -4.60 -20.36 -14.50
CA GLU A 9 -5.61 -19.53 -13.84
C GLU A 9 -6.46 -20.34 -12.85
N SER A 10 -6.66 -21.64 -13.06
CA SER A 10 -7.38 -22.50 -12.10
C SER A 10 -6.63 -22.68 -10.78
N ASP A 11 -5.30 -22.60 -10.79
CA ASP A 11 -4.45 -22.82 -9.62
C ASP A 11 -4.51 -21.62 -8.63
N GLU A 12 -5.06 -20.49 -9.06
CA GLU A 12 -5.31 -19.31 -8.22
C GLU A 12 -6.60 -19.44 -7.40
N PHE A 13 -7.43 -20.44 -7.68
CA PHE A 13 -8.68 -20.66 -6.99
C PHE A 13 -8.59 -21.86 -6.03
N ASP A 14 -9.24 -21.74 -4.87
CA ASP A 14 -9.41 -22.85 -3.94
C ASP A 14 -10.48 -23.85 -4.44
N SER A 15 -10.69 -24.93 -3.69
CA SER A 15 -11.68 -25.96 -3.99
C SER A 15 -13.13 -25.47 -4.09
N PHE A 16 -13.43 -24.24 -3.63
CA PHE A 16 -14.73 -23.59 -3.72
C PHE A 16 -14.78 -22.51 -4.81
N HIS A 17 -13.78 -22.48 -5.70
CA HIS A 17 -13.62 -21.50 -6.77
C HIS A 17 -13.50 -20.05 -6.27
N ARG A 18 -12.81 -19.86 -5.13
CA ARG A 18 -12.49 -18.55 -4.56
C ARG A 18 -11.02 -18.25 -4.75
N ILE A 19 -10.69 -17.02 -5.11
CA ILE A 19 -9.29 -16.62 -5.25
C ILE A 19 -8.55 -16.79 -3.91
N LYS A 20 -7.39 -17.44 -3.95
CA LYS A 20 -6.49 -17.59 -2.80
C LYS A 20 -6.05 -16.19 -2.32
N GLY A 21 -5.85 -16.01 -1.02
CA GLY A 21 -5.49 -14.70 -0.44
C GLY A 21 -6.66 -13.70 -0.29
N ALA A 22 -7.88 -14.02 -0.70
CA ALA A 22 -9.01 -13.10 -0.55
C ALA A 22 -9.44 -12.86 0.90
N LEU A 23 -9.56 -11.59 1.29
CA LEU A 23 -9.90 -11.15 2.65
C LEU A 23 -11.41 -11.02 2.93
N TYR A 24 -12.26 -11.26 1.93
CA TYR A 24 -13.71 -11.19 2.14
C TYR A 24 -14.19 -12.37 3.01
N PRO A 25 -15.19 -12.15 3.88
CA PRO A 25 -15.66 -13.20 4.76
C PRO A 25 -16.36 -14.31 3.98
N TYR A 26 -15.89 -15.54 4.21
CA TYR A 26 -16.40 -16.76 3.60
C TYR A 26 -17.71 -17.23 4.23
N ASP A 27 -18.50 -17.96 3.45
CA ASP A 27 -19.83 -18.47 3.81
C ASP A 27 -19.86 -20.01 3.95
N ASP A 28 -18.75 -20.61 4.38
CA ASP A 28 -18.47 -22.06 4.41
C ASP A 28 -18.38 -22.68 5.81
N LYS A 29 -18.66 -21.93 6.88
CA LYS A 29 -18.68 -22.49 8.24
C LYS A 29 -19.75 -23.58 8.35
N LYS A 30 -19.33 -24.77 8.79
CA LYS A 30 -20.23 -25.90 9.09
C LYS A 30 -20.98 -25.65 10.40
N ARG A 31 -22.23 -26.10 10.44
CA ARG A 31 -23.09 -26.00 11.64
C ARG A 31 -22.43 -26.59 12.88
N GLU A 32 -21.84 -27.79 12.77
CA GLU A 32 -21.19 -28.51 13.86
C GLU A 32 -20.10 -27.69 14.56
N ASN A 33 -19.31 -26.94 13.78
CA ASN A 33 -18.22 -26.10 14.28
C ASN A 33 -18.71 -24.80 14.94
N CYS A 34 -19.98 -24.45 14.77
CA CYS A 34 -20.58 -23.21 15.25
C CYS A 34 -21.64 -23.44 16.35
N GLU A 35 -21.77 -24.66 16.86
CA GLU A 35 -22.60 -24.94 18.03
C GLU A 35 -21.86 -24.54 19.31
N PRO A 36 -22.57 -24.03 20.34
CA PRO A 36 -24.03 -23.91 20.45
C PRO A 36 -24.62 -22.61 19.86
N GLN A 37 -23.81 -21.73 19.28
CA GLN A 37 -24.23 -20.39 18.85
C GLN A 37 -25.24 -20.45 17.70
N TRP A 38 -25.08 -21.42 16.79
CA TRP A 38 -26.03 -21.69 15.72
C TRP A 38 -27.44 -21.99 16.24
N THR A 39 -27.57 -22.95 17.16
CA THR A 39 -28.87 -23.30 17.76
C THR A 39 -29.47 -22.13 18.54
N LYS A 40 -28.66 -21.37 19.28
CA LYS A 40 -29.12 -20.18 20.00
C LYS A 40 -29.67 -19.10 19.07
N LEU A 41 -28.98 -18.81 17.96
CA LEU A 41 -29.47 -17.84 16.97
C LEU A 41 -30.79 -18.31 16.36
N LYS A 42 -30.89 -19.59 15.97
CA LYS A 42 -32.11 -20.17 15.41
C LYS A 42 -33.30 -20.10 16.38
N ALA A 43 -33.07 -20.37 17.65
CA ALA A 43 -34.08 -20.20 18.70
C ALA A 43 -34.52 -18.74 18.83
N ALA A 44 -33.57 -17.80 18.89
CA ALA A 44 -33.87 -16.36 18.98
C ALA A 44 -34.68 -15.85 17.77
N LEU A 45 -34.36 -16.31 16.56
CA LEU A 45 -35.12 -15.97 15.35
C LEU A 45 -36.53 -16.59 15.31
N SER A 46 -36.81 -17.58 16.15
CA SER A 46 -38.13 -18.22 16.25
C SER A 46 -39.03 -17.53 17.29
N ASP A 47 -38.46 -16.92 18.34
CA ASP A 47 -39.20 -16.23 19.40
C ASP A 47 -39.90 -14.95 18.90
N ASN A 48 -41.23 -14.88 19.10
CA ASN A 48 -42.07 -13.79 18.64
C ASN A 48 -41.82 -12.44 19.32
N ASN A 49 -41.17 -12.42 20.48
CA ASN A 49 -40.87 -11.20 21.22
C ASN A 49 -39.54 -10.55 20.82
N ILE A 50 -38.69 -11.27 20.08
CA ILE A 50 -37.35 -10.81 19.70
C ILE A 50 -37.41 -10.12 18.34
N THR A 51 -36.99 -8.85 18.31
CA THR A 51 -36.91 -8.03 17.09
C THR A 51 -35.52 -7.42 16.87
N ASN A 52 -34.71 -7.25 17.92
CA ASN A 52 -33.35 -6.71 17.84
C ASN A 52 -32.36 -7.70 18.48
N ILE A 53 -31.40 -8.20 17.69
CA ILE A 53 -30.39 -9.17 18.13
C ILE A 53 -29.00 -8.58 17.94
N ALA A 54 -28.21 -8.47 19.00
CA ALA A 54 -26.78 -8.19 18.86
C ALA A 54 -25.97 -9.49 18.81
N ILE A 55 -25.00 -9.54 17.91
CA ILE A 55 -23.97 -10.57 17.86
C ILE A 55 -22.66 -9.90 18.23
N THR A 56 -22.19 -10.20 19.44
CA THR A 56 -21.01 -9.56 20.03
C THR A 56 -19.84 -10.52 20.05
N SER A 57 -18.66 -9.99 19.81
CA SER A 57 -17.39 -10.69 20.00
C SER A 57 -16.23 -9.74 19.81
N SER A 58 -15.03 -10.15 20.23
CA SER A 58 -13.78 -9.48 19.87
C SER A 58 -13.68 -9.25 18.35
N TYR A 59 -12.90 -8.24 17.97
CA TYR A 59 -12.62 -7.96 16.57
C TYR A 59 -12.02 -9.21 15.87
N ASP A 60 -12.34 -9.38 14.59
CA ASP A 60 -11.89 -10.48 13.73
C ASP A 60 -12.22 -11.94 14.13
N THR A 61 -13.24 -12.16 14.97
CA THR A 61 -13.70 -13.51 15.35
C THR A 61 -14.58 -14.23 14.29
N GLY A 62 -14.72 -13.66 13.10
CA GLY A 62 -15.49 -14.23 11.99
C GLY A 62 -17.01 -14.16 12.15
N LYS A 63 -17.53 -13.03 12.67
CA LYS A 63 -18.97 -12.73 12.84
C LYS A 63 -19.73 -12.77 11.53
N THR A 64 -19.23 -12.04 10.52
CA THR A 64 -19.82 -12.01 9.18
C THR A 64 -19.82 -13.40 8.53
N SER A 65 -18.71 -14.15 8.65
CA SER A 65 -18.65 -15.50 8.12
C SER A 65 -19.68 -16.43 8.76
N PHE A 66 -19.84 -16.36 10.10
CA PHE A 66 -20.88 -17.11 10.79
C PHE A 66 -22.28 -16.76 10.29
N LEU A 67 -22.60 -15.47 10.14
CA LEU A 67 -23.91 -15.03 9.65
C LEU A 67 -24.17 -15.42 8.20
N LYS A 68 -23.19 -15.25 7.31
CA LYS A 68 -23.32 -15.65 5.91
C LYS A 68 -23.58 -17.15 5.79
N SER A 69 -22.81 -17.98 6.49
CA SER A 69 -23.03 -19.43 6.54
C SER A 69 -24.39 -19.80 7.11
N PHE A 70 -24.78 -19.18 8.23
CA PHE A 70 -26.08 -19.39 8.88
C PHE A 70 -27.24 -19.12 7.93
N PHE A 71 -27.28 -17.93 7.32
CA PHE A 71 -28.36 -17.53 6.44
C PHE A 71 -28.36 -18.30 5.11
N LYS A 72 -27.19 -18.70 4.59
CA LYS A 72 -27.08 -19.55 3.41
C LYS A 72 -27.68 -20.94 3.63
N MET A 73 -27.43 -21.55 4.80
CA MET A 73 -27.90 -22.91 5.10
C MET A 73 -29.35 -22.95 5.58
N GLU A 74 -29.77 -22.03 6.46
CA GLU A 74 -31.12 -22.03 7.05
C GLU A 74 -32.15 -21.34 6.13
N TYR A 75 -31.72 -20.40 5.28
CA TYR A 75 -32.58 -19.63 4.38
C TYR A 75 -32.02 -19.56 2.94
N PRO A 76 -31.83 -20.70 2.25
CA PRO A 76 -31.17 -20.73 0.95
C PRO A 76 -31.91 -19.90 -0.10
N LEU A 77 -31.20 -18.90 -0.65
CA LEU A 77 -31.65 -18.06 -1.77
C LEU A 77 -31.54 -18.86 -3.08
N SER A 78 -32.47 -19.77 -3.36
CA SER A 78 -32.41 -20.57 -4.59
C SER A 78 -32.65 -19.70 -5.82
N LYS A 79 -31.91 -19.92 -6.91
CA LYS A 79 -32.15 -19.31 -8.25
C LYS A 79 -33.58 -19.56 -8.77
N TRP A 80 -34.25 -20.59 -8.24
CA TRP A 80 -35.64 -20.97 -8.52
C TRP A 80 -36.69 -20.10 -7.80
N GLU A 81 -36.30 -19.19 -6.90
CA GLU A 81 -37.23 -18.28 -6.22
C GLU A 81 -37.88 -17.27 -7.17
N SER A 82 -37.23 -16.90 -8.27
CA SER A 82 -37.82 -16.04 -9.29
C SER A 82 -39.11 -16.65 -9.87
N ILE A 83 -39.12 -17.98 -10.08
CA ILE A 83 -40.28 -18.73 -10.57
C ILE A 83 -41.35 -18.87 -9.48
N LYS A 84 -40.97 -19.17 -8.22
CA LYS A 84 -41.94 -19.25 -7.10
C LYS A 84 -42.59 -17.90 -6.77
N SER A 85 -41.89 -16.78 -6.98
CA SER A 85 -42.46 -15.43 -6.83
C SER A 85 -43.57 -15.14 -7.83
N PHE A 86 -43.48 -15.71 -9.05
CA PHE A 86 -44.53 -15.64 -10.06
C PHE A 86 -45.80 -16.41 -9.64
N PHE A 87 -45.64 -17.49 -8.87
CA PHE A 87 -46.75 -18.29 -8.29
C PHE A 87 -47.15 -17.87 -6.85
N GLY A 88 -46.70 -16.71 -6.36
CA GLY A 88 -47.16 -16.15 -5.08
C GLY A 88 -46.63 -16.82 -3.81
N ARG A 89 -45.69 -17.78 -3.90
CA ARG A 89 -45.02 -18.38 -2.73
C ARG A 89 -43.63 -17.75 -2.56
N SER A 90 -43.56 -16.62 -1.86
CA SER A 90 -42.28 -15.96 -1.56
C SER A 90 -41.64 -16.55 -0.30
N GLY A 91 -40.43 -17.11 -0.46
CA GLY A 91 -39.58 -17.55 0.65
C GLY A 91 -39.16 -16.37 1.55
N ILE A 92 -38.65 -16.70 2.74
CA ILE A 92 -38.13 -15.71 3.68
C ILE A 92 -36.82 -15.15 3.13
N LYS A 93 -36.72 -13.83 2.99
CA LYS A 93 -35.51 -13.15 2.52
C LYS A 93 -34.78 -12.42 3.64
N TYR A 94 -33.47 -12.26 3.47
CA TYR A 94 -32.60 -11.46 4.33
C TYR A 94 -31.78 -10.48 3.49
N LYS A 95 -31.24 -9.45 4.13
CA LYS A 95 -30.37 -8.45 3.50
C LYS A 95 -29.22 -8.07 4.42
N PHE A 96 -28.01 -8.10 3.87
CA PHE A 96 -26.81 -7.58 4.51
C PHE A 96 -26.61 -6.12 4.13
N ILE A 97 -26.27 -5.29 5.11
CA ILE A 97 -25.94 -3.88 4.98
C ILE A 97 -24.58 -3.71 5.62
N THR A 98 -23.59 -3.37 4.82
CA THR A 98 -22.22 -3.14 5.28
C THR A 98 -22.01 -1.66 5.34
N VAL A 99 -21.71 -1.07 6.49
CA VAL A 99 -21.48 0.36 6.55
C VAL A 99 -20.02 0.67 6.23
N PRO A 100 -19.69 1.23 5.05
CA PRO A 100 -18.31 1.60 4.76
C PRO A 100 -17.92 2.81 5.61
N THR A 101 -16.79 2.72 6.30
CA THR A 101 -16.15 3.87 6.95
C THR A 101 -14.86 4.16 6.21
N PHE A 102 -14.93 5.06 5.23
CA PHE A 102 -13.75 5.68 4.64
C PHE A 102 -13.54 7.03 5.31
N SER A 103 -13.17 7.02 6.59
CA SER A 103 -12.73 8.23 7.27
C SER A 103 -11.60 7.87 8.21
N GLY A 104 -10.44 8.51 8.03
CA GLY A 104 -9.29 8.32 8.89
C GLY A 104 -9.65 8.67 10.34
N LYS A 105 -8.98 8.00 11.29
CA LYS A 105 -9.09 8.30 12.72
C LYS A 105 -8.95 9.82 12.94
N GLY A 106 -10.02 10.52 13.31
CA GLY A 106 -9.96 11.94 13.71
C GLY A 106 -11.02 12.88 13.12
N LEU A 107 -11.87 12.44 12.19
CA LEU A 107 -13.05 13.23 11.78
C LEU A 107 -14.27 12.75 12.58
N ASP A 108 -14.99 13.68 13.23
CA ASP A 108 -16.33 13.45 13.78
C ASP A 108 -17.22 12.95 12.63
N ILE A 109 -17.39 11.62 12.56
CA ILE A 109 -18.31 11.03 11.59
C ILE A 109 -19.70 11.42 12.05
N LYS A 110 -20.38 12.25 11.26
CA LYS A 110 -21.73 12.70 11.59
C LYS A 110 -22.68 11.52 11.51
N GLU A 111 -23.56 11.39 12.51
CA GLU A 111 -24.57 10.33 12.55
C GLU A 111 -25.46 10.31 11.31
N GLU A 112 -25.73 11.48 10.74
CA GLU A 112 -26.45 11.64 9.48
C GLU A 112 -25.82 10.82 8.33
N ASP A 113 -24.50 10.69 8.29
CA ASP A 113 -23.82 9.95 7.23
C ASP A 113 -24.04 8.44 7.38
N LEU A 114 -24.15 7.95 8.62
CA LEU A 114 -24.51 6.57 8.93
C LEU A 114 -25.95 6.26 8.53
N GLU A 115 -26.88 7.15 8.90
CA GLU A 115 -28.29 7.06 8.48
C GLU A 115 -28.42 7.06 6.95
N LYS A 116 -27.75 7.99 6.26
CA LYS A 116 -27.71 8.04 4.78
C LYS A 116 -27.18 6.75 4.19
N ASN A 117 -26.10 6.18 4.73
CA ASN A 117 -25.53 4.93 4.23
C ASN A 117 -26.50 3.75 4.37
N ILE A 118 -27.15 3.62 5.52
CA ILE A 118 -28.14 2.55 5.77
C ILE A 118 -29.34 2.72 4.85
N ILE A 119 -29.87 3.93 4.71
CA ILE A 119 -31.01 4.24 3.83
C ILE A 119 -30.65 3.98 2.36
N ASN A 120 -29.45 4.39 1.93
CA ASN A 120 -28.95 4.17 0.57
C ASN A 120 -28.89 2.67 0.24
N GLN A 121 -28.32 1.86 1.11
CA GLN A 121 -28.23 0.42 0.87
C GLN A 121 -29.59 -0.30 0.98
N LEU A 122 -30.48 0.15 1.87
CA LEU A 122 -31.83 -0.41 1.98
C LEU A 122 -32.67 -0.09 0.75
N LEU A 123 -32.76 1.18 0.38
CA LEU A 123 -33.74 1.69 -0.58
C LEU A 123 -33.18 1.81 -1.99
N PHE A 124 -31.95 2.29 -2.17
CA PHE A 124 -31.43 2.68 -3.49
C PHE A 124 -30.73 1.54 -4.24
N SER A 125 -30.31 0.46 -3.56
CA SER A 125 -29.68 -0.72 -4.21
C SER A 125 -30.65 -1.64 -4.96
N GLU A 126 -31.93 -1.30 -5.05
CA GLU A 126 -32.99 -2.22 -5.52
C GLU A 126 -33.57 -1.83 -6.87
N GLU A 127 -33.88 -2.84 -7.69
CA GLU A 127 -34.47 -2.64 -9.01
C GLU A 127 -35.77 -1.80 -8.94
N PRO A 128 -35.84 -0.68 -9.68
CA PRO A 128 -36.98 0.24 -9.59
C PRO A 128 -38.32 -0.40 -9.96
N ARG A 129 -38.29 -1.40 -10.86
CA ARG A 129 -39.48 -2.12 -11.31
C ARG A 129 -40.17 -2.93 -10.20
N LYS A 130 -39.44 -3.31 -9.14
CA LYS A 130 -40.01 -4.07 -8.01
C LYS A 130 -40.84 -3.17 -7.08
N PHE A 131 -40.59 -1.85 -7.10
CA PHE A 131 -41.15 -0.87 -6.18
C PHE A 131 -41.80 0.31 -6.94
N PRO A 132 -42.91 0.09 -7.67
CA PRO A 132 -43.54 1.12 -8.51
C PRO A 132 -44.10 2.33 -7.72
N ASP A 133 -44.63 2.09 -6.52
CA ASP A 133 -45.22 3.15 -5.69
C ASP A 133 -44.18 3.90 -4.81
N SER A 134 -42.88 3.65 -5.03
CA SER A 134 -41.79 4.34 -4.34
C SER A 134 -41.66 5.77 -4.84
N ARG A 135 -41.57 6.75 -3.95
CA ARG A 135 -41.32 8.16 -4.33
C ARG A 135 -39.85 8.44 -4.67
N ILE A 136 -38.97 7.48 -4.38
CA ILE A 136 -37.55 7.57 -4.68
C ILE A 136 -37.32 7.48 -6.19
N ASN A 137 -36.76 8.55 -6.77
CA ASN A 137 -36.36 8.60 -8.17
C ASN A 137 -35.15 7.68 -8.40
N ARG A 138 -35.34 6.60 -9.17
CA ARG A 138 -34.28 5.68 -9.58
C ARG A 138 -34.16 5.62 -11.10
N ILE A 139 -32.98 5.27 -11.60
CA ILE A 139 -32.72 5.15 -13.04
C ILE A 139 -33.47 3.93 -13.60
N TYR A 140 -34.46 4.16 -14.46
CA TYR A 140 -35.14 3.09 -15.21
C TYR A 140 -34.43 2.83 -16.55
N PRO A 141 -33.85 1.64 -16.78
CA PRO A 141 -33.49 1.24 -18.13
C PRO A 141 -34.79 1.00 -18.92
N TYR A 142 -34.96 1.74 -20.02
CA TYR A 142 -36.12 1.57 -20.89
C TYR A 142 -36.10 0.19 -21.55
N CYS A 143 -37.28 -0.40 -21.73
CA CYS A 143 -37.41 -1.65 -22.46
C CYS A 143 -37.57 -1.35 -23.95
N ASN A 144 -36.67 -1.85 -24.81
CA ASN A 144 -36.77 -1.69 -26.26
C ASN A 144 -38.13 -2.17 -26.80
N CYS A 145 -38.80 -3.11 -26.12
CA CYS A 145 -40.14 -3.57 -26.48
C CYS A 145 -41.20 -2.45 -26.53
N TRP A 146 -41.07 -1.40 -25.71
CA TRP A 146 -42.03 -0.28 -25.72
C TRP A 146 -41.86 0.60 -26.98
N ILE A 147 -40.63 0.75 -27.45
CA ILE A 147 -40.31 1.46 -28.71
C ILE A 147 -40.87 0.68 -29.89
N TRP A 148 -40.68 -0.64 -29.91
CA TRP A 148 -41.29 -1.52 -30.90
C TRP A 148 -42.81 -1.45 -30.88
N PHE A 149 -43.43 -1.44 -29.68
CA PHE A 149 -44.88 -1.32 -29.54
C PHE A 149 -45.42 -0.01 -30.11
N ILE A 150 -44.80 1.13 -29.78
CA ILE A 150 -45.18 2.44 -30.32
C ILE A 150 -44.99 2.50 -31.84
N TRP A 151 -43.86 1.98 -32.35
CA TRP A 151 -43.56 1.96 -33.78
C TRP A 151 -44.57 1.11 -34.55
N ILE A 152 -44.87 -0.11 -34.08
CA ILE A 152 -45.88 -0.99 -34.68
C ILE A 152 -47.25 -0.31 -34.67
N LEU A 153 -47.64 0.28 -33.54
CA LEU A 153 -48.91 0.98 -33.43
C LEU A 153 -49.00 2.10 -34.48
N LEU A 154 -48.00 2.98 -34.57
CA LEU A 154 -48.00 4.08 -35.53
C LEU A 154 -48.07 3.61 -36.98
N TRP A 155 -47.43 2.49 -37.32
CA TRP A 155 -47.53 1.90 -38.66
C TRP A 155 -48.91 1.31 -38.94
N ILE A 156 -49.53 0.63 -37.97
CA ILE A 156 -50.91 0.14 -38.11
C ILE A 156 -51.86 1.32 -38.36
N TRP A 157 -51.76 2.39 -37.57
CA TRP A 157 -52.58 3.58 -37.75
C TRP A 157 -52.30 4.29 -39.08
N GLY A 158 -51.03 4.42 -39.46
CA GLY A 158 -50.64 5.02 -40.74
C GLY A 158 -51.18 4.25 -41.95
N THR A 159 -51.12 2.91 -41.92
CA THR A 159 -51.69 2.06 -42.98
C THR A 159 -53.21 2.15 -43.05
N LEU A 160 -53.90 2.19 -41.90
CA LEU A 160 -55.35 2.39 -41.85
C LEU A 160 -55.78 3.73 -42.46
N ILE A 161 -55.05 4.80 -42.15
CA ILE A 161 -55.31 6.13 -42.71
C ILE A 161 -55.04 6.13 -44.22
N PHE A 162 -53.90 5.56 -44.64
CA PHE A 162 -53.52 5.50 -46.06
C PHE A 162 -54.53 4.69 -46.88
N TRP A 163 -55.08 3.62 -46.32
CA TRP A 163 -56.09 2.78 -46.97
C TRP A 163 -57.37 3.54 -47.35
N ILE A 164 -57.75 4.55 -46.56
CA ILE A 164 -58.96 5.37 -46.81
C ILE A 164 -58.70 6.42 -47.91
N THR A 165 -57.44 6.68 -48.27
CA THR A 165 -57.11 7.68 -49.29
C THR A 165 -57.34 7.15 -50.71
N PRO A 166 -57.77 8.00 -51.65
CA PRO A 166 -57.97 7.60 -53.05
C PRO A 166 -56.68 7.14 -53.76
N VAL A 167 -55.52 7.48 -53.20
CA VAL A 167 -54.19 7.14 -53.69
C VAL A 167 -53.83 5.65 -53.45
N TRP A 168 -54.55 4.95 -52.56
CA TRP A 168 -54.26 3.54 -52.21
C TRP A 168 -54.24 2.62 -53.44
N ASN A 169 -55.26 2.73 -54.30
CA ASN A 169 -55.39 1.86 -55.48
C ASN A 169 -54.34 2.17 -56.56
N GLU A 170 -53.97 3.45 -56.71
CA GLU A 170 -52.96 3.90 -57.67
C GLU A 170 -51.53 3.56 -57.20
N PHE A 171 -51.30 3.55 -55.90
CA PHE A 171 -50.01 3.17 -55.33
C PHE A 171 -49.68 1.70 -55.59
N TRP A 172 -50.66 0.79 -55.45
CA TRP A 172 -50.47 -0.66 -55.66
C TRP A 172 -50.45 -1.08 -57.14
N SER A 173 -50.82 -0.21 -58.07
CA SER A 173 -50.76 -0.51 -59.52
C SER A 173 -49.35 -0.38 -60.12
N HIS A 174 -48.39 0.12 -59.35
CA HIS A 174 -46.99 0.28 -59.77
C HIS A 174 -46.18 -1.01 -59.60
N ASN A 175 -44.95 -1.05 -60.14
CA ASN A 175 -44.09 -2.24 -60.09
C ASN A 175 -43.87 -2.70 -58.62
N PRO A 176 -44.22 -3.96 -58.28
CA PRO A 176 -44.19 -4.45 -56.91
C PRO A 176 -42.80 -4.34 -56.27
N TRP A 177 -41.72 -4.58 -57.03
CA TRP A 177 -40.36 -4.50 -56.50
C TRP A 177 -39.97 -3.09 -56.03
N LYS A 178 -40.45 -2.05 -56.73
CA LYS A 178 -40.21 -0.65 -56.34
C LYS A 178 -41.03 -0.28 -55.10
N ILE A 179 -42.28 -0.73 -55.02
CA ILE A 179 -43.16 -0.50 -53.87
C ILE A 179 -42.57 -1.13 -52.60
N TRP A 180 -42.16 -2.40 -52.66
CA TRP A 180 -41.54 -3.09 -51.53
C TRP A 180 -40.24 -2.41 -51.08
N GLY A 181 -39.43 -1.90 -52.02
CA GLY A 181 -38.23 -1.12 -51.71
C GLY A 181 -38.54 0.18 -50.95
N ILE A 182 -39.55 0.94 -51.39
CA ILE A 182 -39.99 2.19 -50.72
C ILE A 182 -40.52 1.91 -49.32
N ILE A 183 -41.31 0.84 -49.15
CA ILE A 183 -41.84 0.44 -47.83
C ILE A 183 -40.70 0.03 -46.89
N ALA A 184 -39.74 -0.77 -47.35
CA ALA A 184 -38.61 -1.21 -46.53
C ALA A 184 -37.74 -0.04 -46.04
N ILE A 185 -37.44 0.92 -46.92
CA ILE A 185 -36.68 2.13 -46.59
C ILE A 185 -37.47 3.00 -45.60
N SER A 186 -38.78 3.17 -45.82
CA SER A 186 -39.65 3.96 -44.93
C SER A 186 -39.75 3.34 -43.52
N LEU A 187 -39.90 2.00 -43.43
CA LEU A 187 -39.89 1.28 -42.15
C LEU A 187 -38.59 1.50 -41.39
N PHE A 188 -37.45 1.40 -42.07
CA PHE A 188 -36.13 1.58 -41.45
C PHE A 188 -35.92 3.01 -40.95
N ILE A 189 -36.20 4.01 -41.78
CA ILE A 189 -36.06 5.44 -41.40
C ILE A 189 -37.02 5.77 -40.25
N SER A 190 -38.27 5.31 -40.33
CA SER A 190 -39.27 5.52 -39.28
C SER A 190 -38.82 4.92 -37.95
N TRP A 191 -38.29 3.69 -37.97
CA TRP A 191 -37.78 3.05 -36.76
C TRP A 191 -36.62 3.85 -36.15
N TRP A 192 -35.68 4.28 -36.99
CA TRP A 192 -34.52 5.07 -36.57
C TRP A 192 -34.93 6.42 -35.96
N VAL A 193 -35.88 7.12 -36.57
CA VAL A 193 -36.42 8.39 -36.07
C VAL A 193 -37.14 8.20 -34.74
N ILE A 194 -38.02 7.21 -34.61
CA ILE A 194 -38.75 6.95 -33.36
C ILE A 194 -37.77 6.56 -32.24
N TYR A 195 -36.79 5.72 -32.54
CA TYR A 195 -35.74 5.37 -31.59
C TYR A 195 -35.01 6.63 -31.10
N TYR A 196 -34.57 7.50 -32.01
CA TYR A 196 -33.85 8.73 -31.67
C TYR A 196 -34.72 9.71 -30.88
N VAL A 197 -35.98 9.91 -31.26
CA VAL A 197 -36.92 10.80 -30.58
C VAL A 197 -37.21 10.30 -29.17
N VAL A 198 -37.58 9.02 -29.01
CA VAL A 198 -37.89 8.45 -27.68
C VAL A 198 -36.66 8.45 -26.78
N HIS A 199 -35.47 8.12 -27.31
CA HIS A 199 -34.22 8.15 -26.56
C HIS A 199 -33.86 9.57 -26.08
N ASN A 200 -34.00 10.59 -26.93
CA ASN A 200 -33.64 11.97 -26.57
C ASN A 200 -34.70 12.68 -25.72
N PHE A 201 -36.00 12.43 -25.96
CA PHE A 201 -37.06 12.97 -25.10
C PHE A 201 -36.98 12.42 -23.68
N TYR A 202 -36.57 11.16 -23.51
CA TYR A 202 -36.33 10.61 -22.18
C TYR A 202 -35.19 11.33 -21.46
N LYS A 203 -34.07 11.61 -22.15
CA LYS A 203 -32.96 12.40 -21.61
C LYS A 203 -33.37 13.84 -21.25
N LEU A 204 -34.21 14.48 -22.08
CA LEU A 204 -34.67 15.85 -21.84
C LEU A 204 -35.68 15.95 -20.69
N SER A 205 -36.63 15.01 -20.60
CA SER A 205 -37.55 14.88 -19.47
C SER A 205 -36.82 14.58 -18.17
N TRP A 206 -35.70 13.85 -18.25
CA TRP A 206 -34.81 13.60 -17.13
C TRP A 206 -34.07 14.86 -16.67
N ASN A 207 -33.48 15.66 -17.56
CA ASN A 207 -32.80 16.91 -17.16
C ASN A 207 -33.75 17.90 -16.47
N ALA A 208 -35.05 17.88 -16.80
CA ALA A 208 -36.06 18.67 -16.11
C ALA A 208 -36.48 18.09 -14.74
N LYS A 209 -36.38 16.77 -14.53
CA LYS A 209 -36.69 16.07 -13.26
C LYS A 209 -35.47 15.85 -12.35
N ALA A 210 -34.25 15.86 -12.88
CA ALA A 210 -33.00 15.68 -12.16
C ALA A 210 -32.61 16.92 -11.32
N ASN A 211 -33.20 18.08 -11.63
CA ASN A 211 -33.20 19.22 -10.70
C ASN A 211 -34.04 18.96 -9.43
N PHE A 212 -34.70 17.80 -9.31
CA PHE A 212 -35.53 17.38 -8.17
C PHE A 212 -35.09 16.02 -7.57
N GLY A 213 -33.81 15.63 -7.69
CA GLY A 213 -33.23 14.47 -7.00
C GLY A 213 -31.90 14.10 -7.65
N PRO A 214 -30.79 13.83 -6.94
CA PRO A 214 -30.58 13.35 -5.55
C PRO A 214 -30.13 14.44 -4.56
N VAL A 215 -30.37 15.71 -4.90
CA VAL A 215 -30.06 16.89 -4.09
C VAL A 215 -30.84 16.94 -2.76
N GLU A 216 -31.86 16.10 -2.56
CA GLU A 216 -32.60 16.03 -1.29
C GLU A 216 -31.87 15.25 -0.17
N LEU A 217 -30.87 14.42 -0.50
CA LEU A 217 -30.03 13.73 0.51
C LEU A 217 -28.82 14.58 0.94
N SER A 218 -28.52 15.65 0.22
CA SER A 218 -27.67 16.75 0.70
C SER A 218 -28.58 17.76 1.39
N GLY A 219 -28.49 17.87 2.71
CA GLY A 219 -29.06 19.05 3.38
C GLY A 219 -28.55 20.32 2.71
N ALA A 220 -29.45 21.30 2.51
CA ALA A 220 -29.29 22.57 1.77
C ALA A 220 -29.57 22.45 0.25
N ASN A 221 -30.64 23.04 -0.31
CA ASN A 221 -30.92 24.46 -0.26
C ASN A 221 -32.43 24.77 -0.32
N THR A 222 -33.03 25.13 0.82
CA THR A 222 -33.99 26.23 0.84
C THR A 222 -33.30 27.38 1.56
N ASN A 223 -33.23 28.52 0.89
CA ASN A 223 -32.73 29.78 1.43
C ASN A 223 -33.59 30.20 2.64
N ASN A 224 -33.30 29.66 3.81
CA ASN A 224 -33.70 30.24 5.08
C ASN A 224 -32.54 30.08 6.05
N ASP A 225 -31.92 31.22 6.33
CA ASP A 225 -31.01 31.42 7.43
C ASP A 225 -31.62 30.92 8.75
N ASN A 226 -30.75 30.35 9.58
CA ASN A 226 -30.91 30.03 11.01
C ASN A 226 -31.64 28.72 11.35
N GLY A 227 -30.86 27.63 11.43
CA GLY A 227 -31.21 26.44 12.21
C GLY A 227 -30.60 25.17 11.63
N LYS A 228 -29.74 24.50 12.39
CA LYS A 228 -29.31 23.12 12.13
C LYS A 228 -30.56 22.28 11.86
N SER A 229 -30.74 21.76 10.64
CA SER A 229 -31.86 20.88 10.33
C SER A 229 -31.52 19.47 10.82
N ASP A 230 -31.69 19.29 12.13
CA ASP A 230 -31.52 18.07 12.92
C ASP A 230 -32.69 17.08 12.65
N HIS A 231 -32.92 16.74 11.37
CA HIS A 231 -34.02 15.87 10.97
C HIS A 231 -33.52 14.43 10.85
N ASP A 232 -33.96 13.55 11.77
CA ASP A 232 -33.78 12.10 11.71
C ASP A 232 -34.27 11.56 10.36
N LEU A 233 -33.33 11.04 9.56
CA LEU A 233 -33.60 10.59 8.20
C LEU A 233 -34.44 9.32 8.18
N PHE A 234 -34.41 8.50 9.23
CA PHE A 234 -35.28 7.32 9.33
C PHE A 234 -36.74 7.69 9.49
N ILE A 235 -37.04 8.84 10.11
CA ILE A 235 -38.40 9.38 10.19
C ILE A 235 -38.81 9.91 8.81
N LEU A 236 -37.96 10.71 8.17
CA LEU A 236 -38.22 11.30 6.85
C LEU A 236 -38.53 10.23 5.79
N TYR A 237 -37.72 9.16 5.74
CA TYR A 237 -37.90 8.05 4.81
C TYR A 237 -38.72 6.88 5.39
N GLY A 238 -39.36 7.05 6.56
CA GLY A 238 -40.03 5.96 7.29
C GLY A 238 -41.12 5.26 6.50
N ASP A 239 -41.92 6.00 5.72
CA ASP A 239 -42.96 5.43 4.86
C ASP A 239 -42.39 4.63 3.68
N GLU A 240 -41.28 5.10 3.08
CA GLU A 240 -40.56 4.38 2.03
C GLU A 240 -39.94 3.09 2.58
N ILE A 241 -39.38 3.13 3.79
CA ILE A 241 -38.85 1.94 4.47
C ILE A 241 -39.97 0.93 4.76
N LYS A 242 -41.13 1.38 5.26
CA LYS A 242 -42.28 0.49 5.47
C LYS A 242 -42.78 -0.12 4.16
N TYR A 243 -42.88 0.68 3.09
CA TYR A 243 -43.26 0.20 1.76
C TYR A 243 -42.24 -0.81 1.23
N TYR A 244 -40.95 -0.55 1.44
CA TYR A 244 -39.87 -1.46 1.08
C TYR A 244 -40.06 -2.84 1.72
N PHE A 245 -40.21 -2.93 3.04
CA PHE A 245 -40.42 -4.21 3.72
C PHE A 245 -41.74 -4.89 3.33
N LYS A 246 -42.79 -4.11 3.06
CA LYS A 246 -44.08 -4.65 2.58
C LYS A 246 -43.96 -5.37 1.25
N ARG A 247 -43.12 -4.85 0.34
CA ARG A 247 -42.97 -5.37 -1.02
C ARG A 247 -41.82 -6.36 -1.19
N SER A 248 -40.71 -6.19 -0.47
CA SER A 248 -39.50 -7.02 -0.58
C SER A 248 -39.63 -8.40 0.09
N ASN A 249 -40.55 -8.55 1.06
CA ASN A 249 -40.69 -9.73 1.91
C ASN A 249 -39.40 -10.10 2.68
N ILE A 250 -38.53 -9.13 2.90
CA ILE A 250 -37.34 -9.29 3.77
C ILE A 250 -37.81 -9.37 5.22
N ARG A 251 -37.30 -10.37 5.94
CA ARG A 251 -37.55 -10.55 7.38
C ARG A 251 -36.32 -10.28 8.24
N PHE A 252 -35.12 -10.49 7.72
CA PHE A 252 -33.90 -10.33 8.51
C PHE A 252 -33.02 -9.25 7.87
N VAL A 253 -32.65 -8.24 8.65
CA VAL A 253 -31.74 -7.18 8.24
C VAL A 253 -30.48 -7.34 9.08
N ILE A 254 -29.36 -7.61 8.41
CA ILE A 254 -28.06 -7.79 9.05
C ILE A 254 -27.27 -6.50 8.84
N LEU A 255 -26.98 -5.80 9.92
CA LEU A 255 -26.21 -4.56 9.97
C LEU A 255 -24.80 -4.89 10.42
N GLU A 256 -23.83 -4.75 9.50
CA GLU A 256 -22.43 -5.09 9.73
C GLU A 256 -21.56 -3.87 10.01
N ASP A 257 -20.52 -4.06 10.84
CA ASP A 257 -19.47 -3.09 11.17
C ASP A 257 -20.02 -1.78 11.77
N MET A 258 -21.10 -1.89 12.56
CA MET A 258 -21.74 -0.76 13.25
C MET A 258 -20.89 -0.19 14.39
N ASP A 259 -19.89 -0.94 14.87
CA ASP A 259 -18.99 -0.56 15.95
C ASP A 259 -17.94 0.49 15.56
N ARG A 260 -17.74 0.75 14.27
CA ARG A 260 -16.79 1.77 13.77
C ARG A 260 -17.23 3.21 14.02
N PHE A 261 -18.52 3.45 14.26
CA PHE A 261 -19.08 4.79 14.35
C PHE A 261 -19.13 5.36 15.77
N ASN A 262 -18.75 4.58 16.79
CA ASN A 262 -18.62 4.97 18.21
C ASN A 262 -19.71 5.91 18.76
N SER A 263 -20.93 5.87 18.20
CA SER A 263 -22.11 6.60 18.69
C SER A 263 -23.13 5.60 19.20
N ILE A 264 -23.67 5.87 20.39
CA ILE A 264 -24.73 5.07 21.00
C ILE A 264 -26.11 5.41 20.41
N GLU A 265 -26.27 6.64 19.91
CA GLU A 265 -27.58 7.20 19.54
C GLU A 265 -28.15 6.50 18.29
N ILE A 266 -27.28 6.04 17.39
CA ILE A 266 -27.72 5.27 16.22
C ILE A 266 -28.46 3.99 16.61
N PHE A 267 -28.04 3.30 17.67
CA PHE A 267 -28.73 2.08 18.13
C PHE A 267 -30.13 2.39 18.67
N GLN A 268 -30.30 3.57 19.27
CA GLN A 268 -31.61 4.05 19.69
C GLN A 268 -32.51 4.29 18.48
N LYS A 269 -32.03 5.06 17.48
CA LYS A 269 -32.78 5.38 16.25
C LYS A 269 -33.15 4.11 15.46
N LEU A 270 -32.22 3.15 15.33
CA LEU A 270 -32.47 1.88 14.64
C LEU A 270 -33.48 0.99 15.38
N ARG A 271 -33.43 0.94 16.72
CA ARG A 271 -34.42 0.23 17.54
C ARG A 271 -35.81 0.85 17.37
N GLU A 272 -35.90 2.17 17.36
CA GLU A 272 -37.16 2.90 17.14
C GLU A 272 -37.71 2.65 15.73
N LEU A 273 -36.87 2.72 14.69
CA LEU A 273 -37.25 2.37 13.33
C LEU A 273 -37.80 0.94 13.25
N ASN A 274 -37.11 -0.04 13.83
CA ASN A 274 -37.52 -1.44 13.81
C ASN A 274 -38.87 -1.65 14.54
N LYS A 275 -39.08 -0.96 15.66
CA LYS A 275 -40.37 -0.94 16.37
C LYS A 275 -41.48 -0.36 15.48
N ASN A 276 -41.24 0.79 14.87
CA ASN A 276 -42.19 1.47 13.97
C ASN A 276 -42.55 0.60 12.75
N ILE A 277 -41.61 -0.18 12.22
CA ILE A 277 -41.87 -1.15 11.16
C ILE A 277 -42.80 -2.25 11.67
N ASN A 278 -42.43 -2.93 12.76
CA ASN A 278 -43.17 -4.07 13.31
C ASN A 278 -44.57 -3.73 13.86
N GLU A 279 -44.80 -2.47 14.23
CA GLU A 279 -46.14 -1.99 14.61
C GLU A 279 -47.13 -1.91 13.44
N SER A 280 -46.63 -1.96 12.21
CA SER A 280 -47.46 -1.88 11.00
C SER A 280 -48.51 -2.99 10.93
N GLN A 281 -49.77 -2.59 10.72
CA GLN A 281 -50.92 -3.50 10.66
C GLN A 281 -50.78 -4.60 9.60
N TRP A 282 -50.10 -4.33 8.49
CA TRP A 282 -49.90 -5.31 7.42
C TRP A 282 -48.95 -6.46 7.81
N LEU A 283 -48.00 -6.22 8.72
CA LEU A 283 -47.12 -7.26 9.27
C LEU A 283 -47.88 -8.13 10.26
N LYS A 284 -48.60 -7.49 11.19
CA LYS A 284 -49.44 -8.16 12.20
C LYS A 284 -50.48 -9.09 11.55
N LYS A 285 -51.17 -8.63 10.50
CA LYS A 285 -52.14 -9.45 9.74
C LYS A 285 -51.52 -10.69 9.09
N LYS A 286 -50.23 -10.65 8.73
CA LYS A 286 -49.50 -11.77 8.12
C LYS A 286 -48.80 -12.65 9.16
N ASN A 287 -48.91 -12.35 10.45
CA ASN A 287 -48.12 -12.93 11.53
C ASN A 287 -46.60 -12.94 11.20
N LYS A 288 -46.12 -11.82 10.65
CA LYS A 288 -44.72 -11.63 10.26
C LYS A 288 -44.10 -10.53 11.10
N ARG A 289 -42.77 -10.63 11.28
CA ARG A 289 -41.94 -9.59 11.89
C ARG A 289 -40.64 -9.42 11.11
N VAL A 290 -40.10 -8.22 11.21
CA VAL A 290 -38.77 -7.85 10.73
C VAL A 290 -37.83 -7.86 11.94
N ILE A 291 -36.67 -8.50 11.81
CA ILE A 291 -35.67 -8.64 12.86
C ILE A 291 -34.39 -7.96 12.37
N PHE A 292 -33.86 -7.05 13.19
CA PHE A 292 -32.57 -6.41 12.95
C PHE A 292 -31.50 -7.15 13.75
N ILE A 293 -30.42 -7.53 13.07
CA ILE A 293 -29.28 -8.28 13.61
C ILE A 293 -28.05 -7.40 13.46
N TYR A 294 -27.36 -7.11 14.55
CA TYR A 294 -26.24 -6.18 14.61
C TYR A 294 -24.95 -6.94 14.89
N THR A 295 -23.89 -6.74 14.10
CA THR A 295 -22.55 -7.24 14.47
C THR A 295 -21.79 -6.14 15.21
N LEU A 296 -21.30 -6.44 16.42
CA LEU A 296 -20.71 -5.45 17.32
C LEU A 296 -19.45 -5.99 18.00
N SER A 297 -18.45 -5.14 18.22
CA SER A 297 -17.37 -5.43 19.18
C SER A 297 -17.90 -5.52 20.61
N ASP A 298 -17.30 -6.38 21.44
CA ASP A 298 -17.63 -6.43 22.87
C ASP A 298 -17.31 -5.12 23.61
N SER A 299 -16.36 -4.33 23.09
CA SER A 299 -15.88 -3.08 23.69
C SER A 299 -16.71 -1.83 23.36
N ILE A 300 -17.68 -1.91 22.45
CA ILE A 300 -18.40 -0.72 21.94
C ILE A 300 -19.13 0.06 23.05
N PHE A 301 -19.58 -0.64 24.11
CA PHE A 301 -20.31 -0.04 25.24
C PHE A 301 -19.41 0.35 26.43
N GLN A 302 -18.08 0.21 26.31
CA GLN A 302 -17.14 0.58 27.38
C GLN A 302 -16.75 2.06 27.37
N ASN A 303 -16.80 2.72 26.21
CA ASN A 303 -16.22 4.05 25.99
C ASN A 303 -17.23 5.22 26.09
N GLU A 304 -18.36 5.05 26.78
CA GLU A 304 -19.30 6.15 27.00
C GLU A 304 -18.66 7.24 27.89
N GLY A 305 -18.12 8.29 27.26
CA GLY A 305 -17.59 9.50 27.93
C GLY A 305 -16.05 9.53 27.98
N GLN A 306 -15.40 9.85 26.86
CA GLN A 306 -13.95 10.05 26.82
C GLN A 306 -13.46 11.39 27.40
N GLU A 307 -14.35 12.27 27.87
CA GLU A 307 -13.94 13.58 28.39
C GLU A 307 -13.48 13.57 29.86
N ASP A 308 -13.88 12.58 30.68
CA ASP A 308 -13.58 12.58 32.12
C ASP A 308 -12.86 11.29 32.59
N ARG A 309 -11.73 10.94 31.96
CA ARG A 309 -10.92 9.79 32.39
C ARG A 309 -10.25 9.97 33.75
N GLU A 310 -10.21 11.17 34.31
CA GLU A 310 -9.46 11.43 35.54
C GLU A 310 -10.24 11.15 36.84
N LYS A 311 -11.58 10.98 36.82
CA LYS A 311 -12.34 10.87 38.09
C LYS A 311 -13.52 9.90 38.16
N ASN A 312 -13.93 9.23 37.08
CA ASN A 312 -15.08 8.34 37.18
C ASN A 312 -14.64 6.89 37.38
N LEU A 313 -14.88 6.36 38.59
CA LEU A 313 -15.03 4.94 38.85
C LEU A 313 -15.83 4.34 37.69
N ILE A 314 -15.19 3.49 36.87
CA ILE A 314 -15.85 2.80 35.77
C ILE A 314 -17.06 2.11 36.38
N ASN A 315 -18.27 2.56 36.05
CA ASN A 315 -19.47 1.79 36.40
C ASN A 315 -19.39 0.50 35.57
N GLU A 316 -18.78 -0.54 36.13
CA GLU A 316 -18.48 -1.82 35.45
C GLU A 316 -19.75 -2.45 34.85
N ASN A 317 -20.93 -2.08 35.35
CA ASN A 317 -22.23 -2.56 34.88
C ASN A 317 -22.85 -1.75 33.74
N LYS A 318 -22.34 -0.54 33.42
CA LYS A 318 -22.95 0.35 32.41
C LYS A 318 -23.02 -0.30 31.02
N ALA A 319 -21.99 -1.06 30.65
CA ALA A 319 -21.98 -1.78 29.38
C ALA A 319 -23.09 -2.85 29.28
N ALA A 320 -23.41 -3.52 30.40
CA ALA A 320 -24.48 -4.50 30.45
C ALA A 320 -25.86 -3.83 30.38
N GLU A 321 -26.03 -2.70 31.07
CA GLU A 321 -27.24 -1.87 31.01
C GLU A 321 -27.50 -1.35 29.58
N SER A 322 -26.48 -0.79 28.92
CA SER A 322 -26.59 -0.32 27.53
C SER A 322 -26.94 -1.46 26.57
N LYS A 323 -26.32 -2.65 26.69
CA LYS A 323 -26.68 -3.83 25.87
C LYS A 323 -28.17 -4.21 26.05
N ALA A 324 -28.67 -4.23 27.28
CA ALA A 324 -30.07 -4.55 27.57
C ALA A 324 -31.06 -3.46 27.11
N LYS A 325 -30.62 -2.20 27.03
CA LYS A 325 -31.44 -1.08 26.54
C LYS A 325 -31.75 -1.19 25.05
N PHE A 326 -30.78 -1.63 24.24
CA PHE A 326 -30.89 -1.59 22.78
C PHE A 326 -31.27 -2.93 22.13
N PHE A 327 -30.95 -4.06 22.76
CA PHE A 327 -31.16 -5.38 22.16
C PHE A 327 -32.07 -6.26 23.01
N ASP A 328 -32.92 -7.03 22.33
CA ASP A 328 -33.82 -7.99 22.97
C ASP A 328 -33.06 -9.30 23.27
N TYR A 329 -32.00 -9.57 22.52
CA TYR A 329 -31.13 -10.74 22.70
C TYR A 329 -29.69 -10.42 22.30
N VAL A 330 -28.72 -10.91 23.07
CA VAL A 330 -27.29 -10.75 22.81
C VAL A 330 -26.66 -12.14 22.69
N LEU A 331 -26.08 -12.42 21.51
CA LEU A 331 -25.35 -13.65 21.24
C LEU A 331 -23.85 -13.35 21.22
N ALA A 332 -23.13 -13.85 22.22
CA ALA A 332 -21.68 -13.80 22.23
C ALA A 332 -21.09 -14.90 21.31
N LEU A 333 -20.29 -14.51 20.33
CA LEU A 333 -19.39 -15.40 19.61
C LEU A 333 -18.05 -15.42 20.35
N MET A 334 -17.55 -16.60 20.66
CA MET A 334 -16.21 -16.73 21.25
C MET A 334 -15.17 -16.81 20.13
N PRO A 335 -14.00 -16.17 20.26
CA PRO A 335 -12.88 -16.46 19.38
C PRO A 335 -12.61 -17.96 19.42
N PHE A 336 -12.57 -18.61 18.26
CA PHE A 336 -12.04 -19.96 18.14
C PHE A 336 -10.50 -19.96 18.16
N SER A 337 -9.88 -18.77 18.12
CA SER A 337 -8.45 -18.54 18.09
C SER A 337 -7.83 -18.51 19.50
N ASN A 338 -7.40 -19.66 20.03
CA ASN A 338 -6.40 -19.76 21.11
C ASN A 338 -4.96 -19.75 20.52
N LEU A 339 -3.92 -19.55 21.33
CA LEU A 339 -2.51 -19.49 20.87
C LEU A 339 -2.10 -20.68 19.97
N ASN A 340 -2.48 -21.92 20.33
CA ASN A 340 -2.22 -23.11 19.51
C ASN A 340 -2.97 -23.10 18.17
N SER A 341 -4.08 -22.39 18.08
CA SER A 341 -4.90 -22.36 16.86
C SER A 341 -4.51 -21.27 15.87
N SER A 342 -3.68 -20.28 16.25
CA SER A 342 -3.13 -19.34 15.25
C SER A 342 -2.18 -20.08 14.31
N LYS A 343 -1.35 -20.96 14.86
CA LYS A 343 -0.54 -21.88 14.06
C LYS A 343 -1.40 -22.75 13.14
N ASP A 344 -2.48 -23.34 13.65
CA ASP A 344 -3.41 -24.11 12.81
C ASP A 344 -4.01 -23.25 11.67
N ILE A 345 -4.17 -21.93 11.87
CA ILE A 345 -4.60 -21.01 10.81
C ILE A 345 -3.49 -20.82 9.80
N PHE A 346 -2.25 -20.59 10.23
CA PHE A 346 -1.08 -20.56 9.33
C PHE A 346 -0.97 -21.83 8.50
N ASP A 347 -1.00 -23.01 9.13
CA ASP A 347 -0.91 -24.30 8.45
C ASP A 347 -2.02 -24.45 7.40
N LYS A 348 -3.28 -24.14 7.75
CA LYS A 348 -4.42 -24.18 6.81
C LYS A 348 -4.34 -23.16 5.67
N GLU A 349 -3.70 -22.02 5.89
CA GLU A 349 -3.49 -21.04 4.84
C GLU A 349 -2.34 -21.48 3.92
N ILE A 350 -1.25 -22.05 4.47
CA ILE A 350 -0.12 -22.64 3.72
C ILE A 350 -0.58 -23.79 2.83
N GLU A 351 -1.43 -24.69 3.34
CA GLU A 351 -2.00 -25.83 2.59
C GLU A 351 -2.75 -25.44 1.31
N LYS A 352 -3.09 -24.14 1.13
CA LYS A 352 -3.72 -23.66 -0.10
C LYS A 352 -2.73 -23.43 -1.24
N TYR A 353 -1.44 -23.40 -0.97
CA TYR A 353 -0.39 -23.00 -1.92
C TYR A 353 0.63 -24.12 -2.07
N ASP A 354 0.66 -24.74 -3.26
CA ASP A 354 1.48 -25.94 -3.49
C ASP A 354 2.99 -25.66 -3.32
N GLU A 355 3.50 -24.51 -3.78
CA GLU A 355 4.93 -24.17 -3.65
C GLU A 355 5.37 -24.01 -2.18
N LEU A 356 4.47 -23.54 -1.30
CA LEU A 356 4.76 -23.44 0.14
C LEU A 356 4.73 -24.82 0.83
N MET A 357 3.98 -25.78 0.29
CA MET A 357 4.00 -27.16 0.77
C MET A 357 5.31 -27.87 0.40
N ASP A 358 5.89 -27.54 -0.76
CA ASP A 358 7.18 -28.07 -1.21
C ASP A 358 8.38 -27.40 -0.50
N THR A 359 8.18 -26.18 0.03
CA THR A 359 9.20 -25.41 0.75
C THR A 359 8.75 -25.04 2.17
N PRO A 360 8.70 -26.00 3.11
CA PRO A 360 8.08 -25.80 4.41
C PRO A 360 8.86 -24.84 5.29
N ILE A 361 8.14 -23.93 5.95
CA ILE A 361 8.67 -23.05 7.00
C ILE A 361 9.00 -23.89 8.23
N SER A 362 10.10 -23.55 8.91
CA SER A 362 10.47 -24.20 10.16
C SER A 362 9.37 -24.11 11.21
N ASN A 363 9.01 -25.27 11.76
CA ASN A 363 7.93 -25.41 12.73
C ASN A 363 8.09 -24.52 13.97
N ASN A 364 9.34 -24.26 14.39
CA ASN A 364 9.67 -23.38 15.52
C ASN A 364 9.45 -21.91 15.18
N VAL A 365 9.83 -21.49 13.96
CA VAL A 365 9.65 -20.12 13.47
C VAL A 365 8.16 -19.82 13.33
N LEU A 366 7.41 -20.73 12.69
CA LEU A 366 5.97 -20.60 12.51
C LEU A 366 5.23 -20.54 13.85
N LEU A 367 5.58 -21.43 14.79
CA LEU A 367 5.03 -21.41 16.14
C LEU A 367 5.38 -20.10 16.87
N GLY A 368 6.62 -19.64 16.76
CA GLY A 368 7.10 -18.39 17.36
C GLY A 368 6.32 -17.17 16.90
N VAL A 369 6.13 -17.01 15.60
CA VAL A 369 5.31 -15.92 15.02
C VAL A 369 3.84 -16.04 15.42
N SER A 370 3.30 -17.27 15.49
CA SER A 370 1.88 -17.51 15.84
C SER A 370 1.50 -17.05 17.25
N PHE A 371 2.47 -16.84 18.15
CA PHE A 371 2.21 -16.26 19.47
C PHE A 371 1.86 -14.77 19.42
N TYR A 372 2.31 -14.06 18.38
CA TYR A 372 2.13 -12.62 18.26
C TYR A 372 1.05 -12.24 17.24
N ILE A 373 0.88 -13.05 16.19
CA ILE A 373 -0.07 -12.78 15.11
C ILE A 373 -1.23 -13.78 15.24
N SER A 374 -2.44 -13.26 15.43
CA SER A 374 -3.66 -14.08 15.55
C SER A 374 -4.79 -13.67 14.60
N ASP A 375 -4.69 -12.49 13.97
CA ASP A 375 -5.68 -12.01 13.02
C ASP A 375 -5.59 -12.82 11.72
N LYS A 376 -6.72 -13.39 11.28
CA LYS A 376 -6.70 -14.30 10.15
C LYS A 376 -6.37 -13.56 8.85
N ARG A 377 -6.81 -12.30 8.72
CA ARG A 377 -6.58 -11.50 7.51
C ARG A 377 -5.09 -11.18 7.38
N GLU A 378 -4.44 -10.84 8.48
CA GLU A 378 -3.00 -10.61 8.51
C GLU A 378 -2.22 -11.87 8.12
N ILE A 379 -2.59 -13.04 8.69
CA ILE A 379 -2.01 -14.34 8.31
C ILE A 379 -2.19 -14.62 6.82
N THR A 380 -3.41 -14.45 6.29
CA THR A 380 -3.71 -14.65 4.86
C THR A 380 -2.87 -13.72 3.98
N CYS A 381 -2.66 -12.46 4.37
CA CYS A 381 -1.81 -11.52 3.64
C CYS A 381 -0.34 -11.96 3.64
N ILE A 382 0.20 -12.34 4.81
CA ILE A 382 1.61 -12.79 4.94
C ILE A 382 1.89 -14.00 4.04
N ILE A 383 1.01 -15.01 4.08
CA ILE A 383 1.18 -16.24 3.30
C ILE A 383 1.00 -15.97 1.79
N ALA A 384 0.02 -15.15 1.40
CA ALA A 384 -0.19 -14.79 0.00
C ALA A 384 0.99 -13.96 -0.57
N ASP A 385 1.55 -13.05 0.22
CA ASP A 385 2.74 -12.28 -0.16
C ASP A 385 3.96 -13.20 -0.33
N MET A 386 4.12 -14.19 0.56
CA MET A 386 5.21 -15.17 0.49
C MET A 386 5.10 -16.07 -0.75
N ASP A 387 3.91 -16.60 -1.05
CA ASP A 387 3.64 -17.37 -2.28
C ASP A 387 3.95 -16.52 -3.53
N THR A 388 3.50 -15.27 -3.55
CA THR A 388 3.79 -14.33 -4.65
C THR A 388 5.29 -14.15 -4.85
N TYR A 389 6.05 -14.00 -3.76
CA TYR A 389 7.50 -13.88 -3.82
C TYR A 389 8.15 -15.17 -4.35
N LEU A 390 7.79 -16.34 -3.81
CA LEU A 390 8.37 -17.61 -4.26
C LEU A 390 8.08 -17.91 -5.73
N ARG A 391 6.83 -17.74 -6.19
CA ARG A 391 6.44 -17.87 -7.62
C ARG A 391 7.27 -16.99 -8.52
N SER A 392 7.48 -15.75 -8.09
CA SER A 392 8.26 -14.80 -8.86
C SER A 392 9.73 -15.20 -8.92
N LEU A 393 10.29 -15.78 -7.85
CA LEU A 393 11.66 -16.25 -7.79
C LEU A 393 11.86 -17.55 -8.60
N ASP A 394 10.94 -18.51 -8.49
CA ASP A 394 11.00 -19.79 -9.22
C ASP A 394 10.93 -19.60 -10.75
N ARG A 395 10.06 -18.68 -11.19
CA ARG A 395 9.98 -18.26 -12.61
C ARG A 395 11.31 -17.79 -13.18
N ILE A 396 12.24 -17.35 -12.34
CA ILE A 396 13.56 -16.91 -12.74
C ILE A 396 14.51 -18.11 -12.75
N GLN A 397 14.50 -18.86 -13.87
CA GLN A 397 15.49 -19.89 -14.21
C GLN A 397 15.75 -20.98 -13.13
N GLY A 398 14.79 -21.28 -12.23
CA GLY A 398 15.01 -22.27 -11.16
C GLY A 398 15.96 -21.80 -10.05
N LYS A 399 16.14 -20.48 -9.87
CA LYS A 399 17.01 -19.88 -8.83
C LYS A 399 16.62 -20.23 -7.39
N LEU A 400 15.39 -20.66 -7.16
CA LEU A 400 14.94 -21.08 -5.84
C LEU A 400 15.77 -22.26 -5.33
N GLU A 401 16.00 -23.28 -6.15
CA GLU A 401 16.80 -24.45 -5.76
C GLU A 401 18.24 -24.06 -5.41
N SER A 402 18.89 -23.24 -6.24
CA SER A 402 20.25 -22.78 -5.97
C SER A 402 20.35 -21.92 -4.70
N ARG A 403 19.35 -21.07 -4.44
CA ARG A 403 19.31 -20.27 -3.22
C ARG A 403 19.11 -21.13 -1.97
N LEU A 404 18.30 -22.19 -2.04
CA LEU A 404 18.11 -23.12 -0.93
C LEU A 404 19.38 -23.96 -0.66
N GLU A 405 20.17 -24.27 -1.68
CA GLU A 405 21.48 -24.91 -1.50
C GLU A 405 22.51 -23.97 -0.84
N GLU A 406 22.53 -22.70 -1.24
CA GLU A 406 23.44 -21.68 -0.68
C GLU A 406 23.04 -21.25 0.74
N GLU A 407 21.74 -21.12 1.01
CA GLU A 407 21.17 -20.58 2.24
C GLU A 407 20.00 -21.44 2.74
N PRO A 408 20.26 -22.48 3.57
CA PRO A 408 19.22 -23.42 4.01
C PRO A 408 18.08 -22.79 4.83
N ASN A 409 18.30 -21.62 5.44
CA ASN A 409 17.30 -20.87 6.21
C ASN A 409 16.61 -19.76 5.41
N PHE A 410 16.82 -19.69 4.09
CA PHE A 410 16.23 -18.68 3.21
C PHE A 410 14.70 -18.60 3.34
N ILE A 411 14.00 -19.74 3.43
CA ILE A 411 12.54 -19.79 3.58
C ILE A 411 12.08 -19.13 4.89
N ASP A 412 12.78 -19.39 5.99
CA ASP A 412 12.45 -18.80 7.29
C ASP A 412 12.68 -17.28 7.29
N LYS A 413 13.76 -16.83 6.63
CA LYS A 413 14.07 -15.40 6.47
C LYS A 413 13.06 -14.70 5.55
N LEU A 414 12.66 -15.34 4.46
CA LEU A 414 11.61 -14.84 3.58
C LEU A 414 10.28 -14.71 4.34
N PHE A 415 9.90 -15.74 5.09
CA PHE A 415 8.71 -15.69 5.93
C PHE A 415 8.79 -14.54 6.93
N ALA A 416 9.92 -14.37 7.63
CA ALA A 416 10.15 -13.26 8.54
C ALA A 416 10.08 -11.88 7.85
N ALA A 417 10.60 -11.75 6.64
CA ALA A 417 10.49 -10.53 5.84
C ALA A 417 9.04 -10.22 5.47
N MET A 418 8.24 -11.23 5.11
CA MET A 418 6.81 -11.06 4.82
C MET A 418 5.98 -10.73 6.07
N VAL A 419 6.35 -11.31 7.22
CA VAL A 419 5.81 -10.92 8.53
C VAL A 419 6.12 -9.46 8.81
N TYR A 420 7.38 -9.05 8.70
CA TYR A 420 7.81 -7.68 8.95
C TYR A 420 7.14 -6.67 7.99
N LYS A 421 6.98 -7.01 6.71
CA LYS A 421 6.24 -6.22 5.71
C LYS A 421 4.78 -5.97 6.10
N ASN A 422 4.09 -6.97 6.63
CA ASN A 422 2.66 -6.89 6.95
C ASN A 422 2.40 -6.27 8.33
N VAL A 423 3.25 -6.57 9.32
CA VAL A 423 3.13 -6.06 10.70
C VAL A 423 3.63 -4.61 10.80
N TYR A 424 4.72 -4.27 10.08
CA TYR A 424 5.37 -2.96 10.11
C TYR A 424 5.49 -2.33 8.71
N PRO A 425 4.37 -2.12 7.99
CA PRO A 425 4.39 -1.71 6.57
C PRO A 425 5.07 -0.36 6.33
N GLU A 426 4.93 0.58 7.27
CA GLU A 426 5.59 1.89 7.17
C GLU A 426 7.11 1.76 7.29
N ASP A 427 7.61 0.97 8.25
CA ASP A 427 9.05 0.79 8.42
C ASP A 427 9.66 -0.05 7.29
N PHE A 428 8.91 -1.03 6.75
CA PHE A 428 9.28 -1.78 5.56
C PHE A 428 9.40 -0.90 4.31
N ASP A 429 8.40 -0.05 4.02
CA ASP A 429 8.46 0.90 2.91
C ASP A 429 9.64 1.88 3.06
N ASN A 430 9.93 2.28 4.31
CA ASN A 430 11.06 3.13 4.64
C ASN A 430 12.44 2.45 4.50
N LEU A 431 12.54 1.12 4.38
CA LEU A 431 13.82 0.44 4.10
C LEU A 431 14.40 0.90 2.77
N SER A 432 13.58 0.91 1.70
CA SER A 432 13.99 1.36 0.36
C SER A 432 14.45 2.82 0.34
N LYS A 433 13.91 3.64 1.25
CA LYS A 433 14.21 5.08 1.37
C LYS A 433 15.40 5.37 2.29
N GLY A 434 15.95 4.35 2.97
CA GLY A 434 16.96 4.49 4.02
C GLY A 434 16.47 5.27 5.24
N LYS A 435 15.17 5.23 5.51
CA LYS A 435 14.51 5.92 6.65
C LYS A 435 13.96 4.96 7.70
N SER A 436 14.14 3.66 7.50
CA SER A 436 13.66 2.62 8.42
C SER A 436 14.41 2.66 9.74
N ASN A 437 13.68 2.49 10.83
CA ASN A 437 14.21 2.30 12.17
C ASN A 437 15.01 0.99 12.25
N LEU A 438 14.47 -0.12 11.72
CA LEU A 438 15.20 -1.37 11.59
C LEU A 438 16.50 -1.18 10.79
N GLY A 439 16.40 -0.57 9.61
CA GLY A 439 17.56 -0.28 8.75
C GLY A 439 18.62 0.55 9.46
N TYR A 440 18.21 1.55 10.25
CA TYR A 440 19.13 2.36 11.06
C TYR A 440 19.81 1.54 12.16
N VAL A 441 19.09 0.65 12.85
CA VAL A 441 19.70 -0.22 13.86
C VAL A 441 20.69 -1.20 13.25
N LEU A 442 20.31 -1.81 12.13
CA LEU A 442 21.23 -2.66 11.38
C LEU A 442 22.48 -1.86 11.01
N GLN A 443 22.34 -0.62 10.52
CA GLN A 443 23.47 0.25 10.19
C GLN A 443 24.45 0.47 11.33
N GLU A 444 23.93 0.79 12.52
CA GLU A 444 24.75 1.17 13.68
C GLU A 444 25.18 -0.04 14.53
N ILE A 445 24.84 -1.26 14.13
CA ILE A 445 25.08 -2.46 14.95
C ILE A 445 26.57 -2.70 15.24
N GLY A 446 27.46 -2.23 14.37
CA GLY A 446 28.91 -2.27 14.57
C GLY A 446 29.37 -1.44 15.78
N ILE A 447 28.67 -0.35 16.11
CA ILE A 447 28.95 0.46 17.31
C ILE A 447 28.66 -0.36 18.56
N ILE A 448 27.49 -1.02 18.59
CA ILE A 448 27.11 -1.89 19.70
C ILE A 448 28.12 -3.02 19.84
N LYS A 449 28.49 -3.66 18.73
CA LYS A 449 29.49 -4.73 18.73
C LYS A 449 30.80 -4.27 19.34
N GLY A 450 31.27 -3.09 18.96
CA GLY A 450 32.46 -2.48 19.55
C GLY A 450 32.30 -2.12 21.04
N ILE A 451 31.09 -1.87 21.54
CA ILE A 451 30.87 -1.63 22.99
C ILE A 451 30.96 -2.96 23.74
N VAL A 452 30.22 -3.98 23.28
CA VAL A 452 30.21 -5.31 23.89
C VAL A 452 31.61 -5.95 23.86
N GLU A 453 32.34 -5.84 22.74
CA GLU A 453 33.69 -6.37 22.58
C GLU A 453 34.79 -5.58 23.32
N ASN A 454 34.50 -4.41 23.90
CA ASN A 454 35.48 -3.63 24.66
C ASN A 454 35.20 -3.60 26.16
N ASP A 455 34.02 -4.02 26.59
CA ASP A 455 33.61 -4.03 27.98
C ASP A 455 33.81 -5.43 28.58
N ASP A 456 34.70 -5.55 29.56
CA ASP A 456 35.08 -6.83 30.15
C ASP A 456 33.95 -7.45 31.01
N GLU A 457 32.99 -6.65 31.50
CA GLU A 457 31.79 -7.17 32.19
C GLU A 457 30.78 -7.73 31.19
N LEU A 458 30.57 -7.04 30.04
CA LEU A 458 29.65 -7.51 28.99
C LEU A 458 30.18 -8.74 28.23
N LYS A 459 31.51 -8.85 28.02
CA LYS A 459 32.17 -10.04 27.45
C LYS A 459 31.92 -11.32 28.24
N GLY A 460 31.79 -11.20 29.57
CA GLY A 460 31.49 -12.34 30.43
C GLY A 460 30.17 -13.02 30.06
N TYR A 461 29.21 -12.25 29.53
CA TYR A 461 27.91 -12.75 29.08
C TYR A 461 27.93 -13.34 27.67
N GLU A 462 28.82 -12.89 26.77
CA GLU A 462 29.05 -13.52 25.44
C GLU A 462 29.47 -14.98 25.54
N LEU A 463 30.18 -15.36 26.63
CA LEU A 463 30.70 -16.72 26.82
C LEU A 463 29.69 -17.71 27.43
N ILE A 464 28.54 -17.23 27.96
CA ILE A 464 27.57 -18.06 28.69
C ILE A 464 26.38 -18.48 27.81
N GLN A 465 26.08 -17.78 26.70
CA GLN A 465 25.04 -18.15 25.74
C GLN A 465 25.64 -18.63 24.40
N TYR A 466 26.11 -19.88 24.44
CA TYR A 466 26.34 -20.85 23.37
C TYR A 466 26.88 -20.41 21.98
N ASN A 467 28.07 -20.94 21.69
CA ASN A 467 28.59 -21.44 20.41
C ASN A 467 27.52 -21.69 19.32
N ASN A 468 27.26 -20.70 18.48
CA ASN A 468 27.56 -20.74 17.04
C ASN A 468 27.06 -19.45 16.39
N ASP A 469 27.98 -18.80 15.69
CA ASP A 469 27.85 -17.61 14.85
C ASP A 469 27.52 -16.26 15.51
N LYS A 470 28.20 -15.25 14.96
CA LYS A 470 28.14 -13.81 15.25
C LYS A 470 26.77 -13.22 14.86
N SER A 471 25.70 -13.85 15.33
CA SER A 471 24.33 -13.50 15.04
C SER A 471 23.96 -12.19 15.74
N ILE A 472 23.26 -11.32 15.01
CA ILE A 472 22.73 -10.03 15.50
C ILE A 472 21.84 -10.25 16.73
N ALA A 473 21.18 -11.40 16.82
CA ALA A 473 20.35 -11.80 17.96
C ALA A 473 21.08 -11.77 19.29
N ASN A 474 22.25 -12.41 19.36
CA ASN A 474 23.01 -12.56 20.60
C ASN A 474 23.45 -11.19 21.12
N LEU A 475 23.94 -10.37 20.20
CA LEU A 475 24.35 -9.01 20.49
C LEU A 475 23.18 -8.13 20.96
N LEU A 476 22.02 -8.19 20.31
CA LEU A 476 20.84 -7.45 20.74
C LEU A 476 20.28 -7.97 22.07
N SER A 477 20.36 -9.26 22.34
CA SER A 477 19.93 -9.84 23.61
C SER A 477 20.76 -9.31 24.80
N ILE A 478 22.08 -9.21 24.63
CA ILE A 478 23.00 -8.63 25.63
C ILE A 478 22.66 -7.15 25.84
N VAL A 479 22.42 -6.42 24.75
CA VAL A 479 22.05 -5.00 24.82
C VAL A 479 20.73 -4.78 25.55
N TRP A 480 19.71 -5.59 25.27
CA TRP A 480 18.40 -5.41 25.90
C TRP A 480 18.39 -5.81 27.37
N ASN A 481 19.21 -6.80 27.76
CA ASN A 481 19.36 -7.23 29.14
C ASN A 481 20.17 -6.21 29.96
N ASN A 482 21.16 -5.56 29.35
CA ASN A 482 22.04 -4.57 30.00
C ASN A 482 21.81 -3.15 29.43
N TYR A 483 20.55 -2.82 29.16
CA TYR A 483 20.19 -1.59 28.45
C TYR A 483 20.74 -0.34 29.14
N ASP A 484 20.63 -0.25 30.46
CA ASP A 484 21.08 0.92 31.22
C ASP A 484 22.60 1.14 31.14
N GLU A 485 23.39 0.06 31.10
CA GLU A 485 24.84 0.10 30.96
C GLU A 485 25.27 0.51 29.54
N VAL A 486 24.63 -0.08 28.51
CA VAL A 486 24.91 0.25 27.11
C VAL A 486 24.48 1.69 26.78
N THR A 487 23.35 2.14 27.31
CA THR A 487 22.82 3.49 27.06
C THR A 487 23.58 4.59 27.79
N SER A 488 24.26 4.26 28.88
CA SER A 488 25.15 5.18 29.61
C SER A 488 26.48 5.44 28.88
N ASN A 489 26.77 4.70 27.80
CA ASN A 489 28.02 4.84 27.05
C ASN A 489 28.00 6.06 26.11
N ASN A 490 28.97 6.96 26.29
CA ASN A 490 29.11 8.19 25.50
C ASN A 490 29.26 7.97 23.97
N LYS A 491 29.54 6.74 23.51
CA LYS A 491 29.62 6.41 22.08
C LYS A 491 28.26 6.24 21.40
N VAL A 492 27.18 6.04 22.17
CA VAL A 492 25.82 5.82 21.64
C VAL A 492 25.12 7.16 21.52
N ASN A 493 24.78 7.58 20.29
CA ASN A 493 24.12 8.87 20.09
C ASN A 493 22.64 8.82 20.53
N GLY A 494 22.08 9.98 20.89
CA GLY A 494 20.70 10.07 21.41
C GLY A 494 19.61 9.68 20.41
N LYS A 495 19.87 9.72 19.10
CA LYS A 495 18.92 9.24 18.07
C LYS A 495 18.86 7.72 18.08
N PHE A 496 20.02 7.05 18.12
CA PHE A 496 20.14 5.60 18.14
C PHE A 496 19.54 4.99 19.40
N LEU A 497 19.72 5.64 20.56
CA LEU A 497 19.03 5.24 21.80
C LEU A 497 17.51 5.19 21.66
N LYS A 498 16.91 6.24 21.06
CA LYS A 498 15.46 6.29 20.84
C LYS A 498 14.96 5.19 19.92
N VAL A 499 15.71 4.90 18.85
CA VAL A 499 15.35 3.84 17.91
C VAL A 499 15.51 2.46 18.54
N LEU A 500 16.58 2.23 19.31
CA LEU A 500 16.80 1.01 20.08
C LEU A 500 15.66 0.77 21.08
N ASP A 501 15.23 1.81 21.80
CA ASP A 501 14.10 1.72 22.74
C ASP A 501 12.79 1.43 22.00
N TYR A 502 12.57 2.08 20.87
CA TYR A 502 11.40 1.82 20.02
C TYR A 502 11.35 0.35 19.59
N ILE A 503 12.43 -0.20 19.01
CA ILE A 503 12.49 -1.60 18.56
C ILE A 503 12.38 -2.58 19.73
N ARG A 504 12.95 -2.26 20.90
CA ARG A 504 12.86 -3.10 22.11
C ARG A 504 11.40 -3.38 22.51
N ASN A 505 10.51 -2.41 22.28
CA ASN A 505 9.09 -2.49 22.63
C ASN A 505 8.23 -3.13 21.51
N LEU A 506 8.83 -3.58 20.40
CA LEU A 506 8.14 -4.24 19.30
C LEU A 506 8.30 -5.76 19.38
N ASP A 507 7.34 -6.44 19.98
CA ASP A 507 7.44 -7.88 20.31
C ASP A 507 7.75 -8.77 19.08
N VAL A 508 7.05 -8.56 17.96
CA VAL A 508 7.29 -9.34 16.72
C VAL A 508 8.69 -9.09 16.18
N LEU A 509 9.05 -7.81 15.98
CA LEU A 509 10.36 -7.47 15.42
C LEU A 509 11.50 -7.93 16.33
N ARG A 510 11.32 -7.83 17.65
CA ARG A 510 12.26 -8.33 18.65
C ARG A 510 12.48 -9.83 18.51
N PHE A 511 11.39 -10.61 18.35
CA PHE A 511 11.47 -12.05 18.12
C PHE A 511 12.20 -12.39 16.81
N LEU A 512 11.87 -11.72 15.70
CA LEU A 512 12.52 -11.96 14.41
C LEU A 512 14.03 -11.66 14.45
N LEU A 513 14.42 -10.60 15.17
CA LEU A 513 15.82 -10.27 15.40
C LEU A 513 16.52 -11.26 16.32
N SER A 514 15.86 -11.75 17.38
CA SER A 514 16.44 -12.71 18.34
C SER A 514 16.60 -14.12 17.77
N GLU A 515 15.80 -14.49 16.77
CA GLU A 515 15.95 -15.77 16.07
C GLU A 515 16.87 -15.64 14.84
N ASN A 516 17.52 -14.48 14.64
CA ASN A 516 18.39 -14.19 13.49
C ASN A 516 17.71 -14.41 12.13
N LEU A 517 16.40 -14.15 12.07
CA LEU A 517 15.58 -14.27 10.86
C LEU A 517 15.61 -13.00 10.00
N ILE A 518 15.96 -11.87 10.61
CA ILE A 518 16.12 -10.58 9.94
C ILE A 518 17.51 -10.04 10.25
N GLY A 519 18.27 -9.71 9.22
CA GLY A 519 19.59 -9.10 9.34
C GLY A 519 19.85 -8.08 8.24
N GLU A 520 21.13 -7.89 7.91
CA GLU A 520 21.53 -6.96 6.85
C GLU A 520 21.02 -7.38 5.46
N ASP A 521 20.70 -8.66 5.28
CA ASP A 521 20.08 -9.27 4.10
C ASP A 521 18.61 -8.90 3.89
N ILE A 522 17.95 -8.21 4.83
CA ILE A 522 16.53 -7.83 4.73
C ILE A 522 16.20 -7.08 3.43
N TYR A 523 17.16 -6.34 2.89
CA TYR A 523 17.03 -5.59 1.65
C TYR A 523 16.87 -6.49 0.40
N GLU A 524 17.30 -7.75 0.45
CA GLU A 524 17.11 -8.75 -0.63
C GLU A 524 15.64 -9.16 -0.78
N PHE A 525 14.86 -9.07 0.30
CA PHE A 525 13.45 -9.42 0.31
C PHE A 525 12.52 -8.26 -0.10
N LEU A 526 13.07 -7.08 -0.40
CA LEU A 526 12.29 -5.96 -0.95
C LEU A 526 11.74 -6.29 -2.34
N SER A 527 12.51 -7.01 -3.16
CA SER A 527 12.05 -7.52 -4.44
C SER A 527 12.82 -8.77 -4.89
N PRO A 528 12.10 -9.76 -5.44
CA PRO A 528 12.65 -11.05 -5.90
C PRO A 528 13.60 -10.91 -7.10
N THR A 529 13.48 -9.83 -7.87
CA THR A 529 14.27 -9.57 -9.08
C THR A 529 15.30 -8.44 -8.90
N GLN A 530 15.29 -7.75 -7.75
CA GLN A 530 16.07 -6.54 -7.55
C GLN A 530 17.57 -6.75 -7.75
N PHE A 531 18.05 -7.94 -7.43
CA PHE A 531 19.48 -8.29 -7.50
C PHE A 531 19.81 -9.28 -8.61
N GLU A 532 18.92 -9.42 -9.59
CA GLU A 532 19.10 -10.36 -10.67
C GLU A 532 20.34 -10.04 -11.53
N GLY A 533 21.22 -11.03 -11.69
CA GLY A 533 22.41 -10.92 -12.55
C GLY A 533 23.60 -10.19 -11.93
N LEU A 534 23.45 -9.71 -10.68
CA LEU A 534 24.50 -8.99 -9.96
C LEU A 534 25.37 -9.94 -9.14
N SER A 535 26.66 -9.61 -9.03
CA SER A 535 27.61 -10.34 -8.18
C SER A 535 27.39 -10.03 -6.69
N PRO A 536 27.84 -10.91 -5.76
CA PRO A 536 27.71 -10.66 -4.32
C PRO A 536 28.26 -9.29 -3.87
N ASP A 537 29.37 -8.85 -4.47
CA ASP A 537 29.99 -7.56 -4.16
C ASP A 537 29.14 -6.38 -4.65
N GLN A 538 28.49 -6.52 -5.82
CA GLN A 538 27.57 -5.51 -6.36
C GLN A 538 26.30 -5.40 -5.51
N ILE A 539 25.75 -6.55 -5.09
CA ILE A 539 24.60 -6.61 -4.17
C ILE A 539 24.95 -5.90 -2.87
N LEU A 540 26.11 -6.22 -2.29
CA LEU A 540 26.60 -5.58 -1.07
C LEU A 540 26.77 -4.06 -1.23
N PHE A 541 27.31 -3.62 -2.36
CA PHE A 541 27.44 -2.20 -2.68
C PHE A 541 26.08 -1.48 -2.69
N ILE A 542 25.10 -2.01 -3.42
CA ILE A 542 23.76 -1.43 -3.52
C ILE A 542 23.05 -1.46 -2.16
N ARG A 543 23.18 -2.56 -1.40
CA ARG A 543 22.64 -2.71 -0.05
C ARG A 543 23.18 -1.65 0.89
N ASN A 544 24.50 -1.42 0.87
CA ASN A 544 25.11 -0.38 1.69
C ASN A 544 24.59 1.01 1.29
N ALA A 545 24.43 1.28 0.00
CA ALA A 545 23.87 2.54 -0.47
C ALA A 545 22.41 2.75 0.00
N MET A 546 21.55 1.73 -0.11
CA MET A 546 20.16 1.77 0.41
C MET A 546 20.11 1.94 1.93
N ALA A 547 20.99 1.24 2.64
CA ALA A 547 21.15 1.35 4.09
C ALA A 547 21.84 2.65 4.52
N ARG A 548 22.17 3.57 3.59
CA ARG A 548 22.88 4.82 3.87
C ARG A 548 24.20 4.60 4.61
N ARG A 549 24.85 3.46 4.38
CA ARG A 549 26.18 3.12 4.89
C ARG A 549 27.23 3.64 3.93
N ARG A 550 28.11 4.51 4.43
CA ARG A 550 29.23 5.04 3.65
C ARG A 550 30.32 3.97 3.57
N SER A 551 30.74 3.62 2.36
CA SER A 551 31.95 2.82 2.15
C SER A 551 33.19 3.67 2.39
N ASN A 552 34.26 3.06 2.93
CA ASN A 552 35.56 3.71 3.08
C ASN A 552 36.48 3.51 1.87
N ALA A 553 36.08 2.66 0.92
CA ALA A 553 36.85 2.33 -0.27
C ALA A 553 36.00 2.46 -1.54
N ASP A 554 36.65 2.86 -2.62
CA ASP A 554 36.05 3.04 -3.95
C ASP A 554 35.58 1.69 -4.52
N PHE A 555 34.29 1.58 -4.85
CA PHE A 555 33.76 0.38 -5.52
C PHE A 555 33.91 0.51 -7.03
N VAL A 556 34.89 -0.19 -7.61
CA VAL A 556 35.19 -0.11 -9.04
C VAL A 556 34.45 -1.21 -9.81
N ILE A 557 33.82 -0.83 -10.92
CA ILE A 557 33.09 -1.73 -11.82
C ILE A 557 33.78 -1.69 -13.19
N ASP A 558 34.43 -2.80 -13.56
CA ASP A 558 35.25 -2.85 -14.78
C ASP A 558 34.42 -2.93 -16.08
N ASP A 559 33.21 -3.50 -16.04
CA ASP A 559 32.35 -3.70 -17.21
C ASP A 559 31.37 -2.53 -17.41
N GLU A 560 31.47 -1.86 -18.57
CA GLU A 560 30.63 -0.72 -18.96
C GLU A 560 29.13 -1.05 -18.95
N LYS A 561 28.75 -2.27 -19.35
CA LYS A 561 27.35 -2.69 -19.35
C LYS A 561 26.79 -2.75 -17.92
N ASN A 562 27.56 -3.31 -16.99
CA ASN A 562 27.17 -3.43 -15.59
C ASN A 562 27.08 -2.06 -14.90
N ARG A 563 27.94 -1.09 -15.26
CA ARG A 563 27.86 0.29 -14.73
C ARG A 563 26.51 0.94 -15.04
N SER A 564 26.09 0.84 -16.29
CA SER A 564 24.82 1.37 -16.79
C SER A 564 23.62 0.72 -16.08
N GLU A 565 23.62 -0.61 -15.99
CA GLU A 565 22.55 -1.37 -15.33
C GLU A 565 22.45 -1.04 -13.82
N ILE A 566 23.58 -0.98 -13.10
CA ILE A 566 23.62 -0.62 -11.68
C ILE A 566 23.16 0.82 -11.46
N LEU A 567 23.57 1.76 -12.32
CA LEU A 567 23.13 3.14 -12.21
C LEU A 567 21.62 3.27 -12.40
N ASP A 568 21.06 2.60 -13.41
CA ASP A 568 19.62 2.61 -13.66
C ASP A 568 18.84 1.99 -12.50
N LEU A 569 19.37 0.92 -11.89
CA LEU A 569 18.82 0.30 -10.69
C LEU A 569 18.82 1.26 -9.49
N LEU A 570 19.95 1.90 -9.20
CA LEU A 570 20.07 2.89 -8.11
C LEU A 570 19.08 4.05 -8.28
N LYS A 571 18.89 4.52 -9.52
CA LYS A 571 17.89 5.55 -9.85
C LYS A 571 16.46 5.05 -9.66
N ALA A 572 16.15 3.83 -10.10
CA ALA A 572 14.83 3.22 -9.96
C ALA A 572 14.43 3.04 -8.50
N ILE A 573 15.37 2.61 -7.64
CA ILE A 573 15.18 2.44 -6.20
C ILE A 573 15.13 3.78 -5.46
N LYS A 574 15.51 4.89 -6.11
CA LYS A 574 15.61 6.23 -5.52
C LYS A 574 16.59 6.30 -4.34
N VAL A 575 17.74 5.66 -4.49
CA VAL A 575 18.83 5.72 -3.52
C VAL A 575 19.34 7.16 -3.38
N ASP A 576 19.74 7.51 -2.17
CA ASP A 576 20.41 8.78 -1.87
C ASP A 576 21.87 8.71 -2.34
N PHE A 577 22.22 9.46 -3.39
CA PHE A 577 23.54 9.41 -4.02
C PHE A 577 24.67 9.92 -3.11
N ASN A 578 24.35 10.58 -2.00
CA ASN A 578 25.34 10.91 -0.96
C ASN A 578 26.03 9.68 -0.35
N TYR A 579 25.46 8.48 -0.52
CA TYR A 579 25.99 7.22 0.02
C TYR A 579 26.52 6.26 -1.05
N VAL A 580 26.50 6.65 -2.32
CA VAL A 580 27.00 5.85 -3.44
C VAL A 580 28.47 6.18 -3.64
N TYR A 581 29.39 5.27 -3.29
CA TYR A 581 30.84 5.51 -3.43
C TYR A 581 31.48 4.60 -4.50
N SER A 582 31.54 5.10 -5.73
CA SER A 582 32.07 4.38 -6.90
C SER A 582 32.53 5.32 -8.01
N SER A 583 33.82 5.32 -8.34
CA SER A 583 34.38 6.15 -9.41
C SER A 583 33.71 5.80 -10.74
N SER A 584 33.52 4.50 -10.99
CA SER A 584 32.80 3.96 -12.15
C SER A 584 31.37 4.47 -12.32
N ILE A 585 30.61 4.65 -11.24
CA ILE A 585 29.23 5.20 -11.32
C ILE A 585 29.26 6.72 -11.54
N LEU A 586 30.23 7.42 -10.95
CA LEU A 586 30.43 8.86 -11.20
C LEU A 586 30.77 9.13 -12.67
N GLU A 587 31.63 8.30 -13.26
CA GLU A 587 31.97 8.34 -14.68
C GLU A 587 30.70 8.24 -15.55
N GLU A 588 29.83 7.26 -15.26
CA GLU A 588 28.58 7.06 -16.00
C GLU A 588 27.58 8.23 -15.81
N LEU A 589 27.52 8.83 -14.61
CA LEU A 589 26.71 10.02 -14.34
C LEU A 589 27.17 11.23 -15.15
N ILE A 590 28.48 11.45 -15.25
CA ILE A 590 29.08 12.54 -16.04
C ILE A 590 28.81 12.31 -17.53
N GLN A 591 28.90 11.07 -18.04
CA GLN A 591 28.56 10.77 -19.43
C GLN A 591 27.08 11.03 -19.77
N ARG A 592 26.19 10.88 -18.79
CA ARG A 592 24.74 11.11 -18.94
C ARG A 592 24.28 12.52 -18.59
N ASP A 593 25.21 13.44 -18.28
CA ASP A 593 24.93 14.84 -17.95
C ASP A 593 23.98 15.01 -16.73
N ASP A 594 24.12 14.14 -15.72
CA ASP A 594 23.28 14.14 -14.52
C ASP A 594 23.93 14.95 -13.38
N GLU A 595 23.83 16.28 -13.48
CA GLU A 595 24.50 17.23 -12.58
C GLU A 595 24.09 17.06 -11.11
N ASP A 596 22.78 16.92 -10.85
CA ASP A 596 22.22 16.82 -9.49
C ASP A 596 22.80 15.65 -8.70
N ARG A 597 22.87 14.46 -9.32
CA ARG A 597 23.38 13.25 -8.68
C ARG A 597 24.90 13.24 -8.59
N THR A 598 25.58 13.79 -9.59
CA THR A 598 27.03 14.00 -9.56
C THR A 598 27.41 14.87 -8.35
N MET A 599 26.69 15.97 -8.14
CA MET A 599 26.91 16.86 -7.01
C MET A 599 26.59 16.20 -5.67
N GLN A 600 25.49 15.44 -5.57
CA GLN A 600 25.18 14.67 -4.34
C GLN A 600 26.27 13.66 -4.00
N MET A 601 26.71 12.87 -4.98
CA MET A 601 27.77 11.88 -4.78
C MET A 601 29.07 12.51 -4.31
N MET A 602 29.44 13.66 -4.89
CA MET A 602 30.62 14.42 -4.49
C MET A 602 30.45 15.00 -3.07
N LYS A 603 29.31 15.61 -2.74
CA LYS A 603 29.03 16.15 -1.39
C LYS A 603 29.07 15.07 -0.31
N GLY A 604 28.35 13.97 -0.51
CA GLY A 604 28.27 12.90 0.48
C GLY A 604 29.63 12.27 0.81
N MET A 605 30.51 12.16 -0.20
CA MET A 605 31.85 11.64 0.00
C MET A 605 32.79 12.62 0.71
N ALA A 606 32.65 13.93 0.48
CA ALA A 606 33.43 14.96 1.18
C ALA A 606 33.24 14.88 2.70
N GLU A 607 32.02 14.61 3.15
CA GLU A 607 31.65 14.49 4.55
C GLU A 607 32.23 13.24 5.26
N ILE A 608 32.80 12.28 4.52
CA ILE A 608 33.39 11.07 5.09
C ILE A 608 34.71 11.39 5.81
N GLY A 609 34.80 11.07 7.11
CA GLY A 609 36.04 11.12 7.88
C GLY A 609 36.19 12.27 8.88
N ASN A 610 35.20 13.15 9.00
CA ASN A 610 35.20 14.22 10.00
C ASN A 610 35.17 13.70 11.45
N ASP A 611 34.51 12.54 11.67
CA ASP A 611 34.31 11.94 13.00
C ASP A 611 35.28 10.79 13.34
N ILE A 612 36.22 10.46 12.44
CA ILE A 612 37.18 9.36 12.65
C ILE A 612 38.37 9.84 13.49
N THR A 613 38.46 9.33 14.72
CA THR A 613 39.55 9.64 15.66
C THR A 613 40.79 8.76 15.50
N ASP A 614 40.65 7.57 14.91
CA ASP A 614 41.78 6.68 14.63
C ASP A 614 42.63 7.22 13.46
N LYS A 615 43.87 7.57 13.77
CA LYS A 615 44.84 8.13 12.83
C LYS A 615 45.14 7.21 11.65
N LYS A 616 45.23 5.89 11.87
CA LYS A 616 45.58 4.91 10.83
C LYS A 616 44.41 4.70 9.85
N LEU A 617 43.19 4.68 10.36
CA LEU A 617 41.98 4.64 9.53
C LEU A 617 41.81 5.93 8.74
N LYS A 618 42.11 7.07 9.35
CA LYS A 618 42.08 8.38 8.68
C LYS A 618 43.09 8.46 7.53
N GLU A 619 44.32 7.98 7.73
CA GLU A 619 45.34 7.92 6.68
C GLU A 619 44.91 7.03 5.49
N ARG A 620 44.39 5.82 5.76
CA ARG A 620 43.86 4.93 4.71
C ARG A 620 42.68 5.55 3.94
N LEU A 621 41.80 6.25 4.65
CA LEU A 621 40.67 6.92 4.03
C LEU A 621 41.13 8.04 3.10
N VAL A 622 42.10 8.86 3.55
CA VAL A 622 42.70 9.92 2.71
C VAL A 622 43.34 9.32 1.47
N GLU A 623 44.11 8.23 1.60
CA GLU A 623 44.72 7.55 0.46
C GLU A 623 43.68 7.02 -0.54
N SER A 624 42.59 6.41 -0.07
CA SER A 624 41.49 5.98 -0.94
C SER A 624 40.82 7.15 -1.67
N LYS A 625 40.63 8.28 -0.99
CA LYS A 625 40.06 9.51 -1.59
C LYS A 625 40.99 10.08 -2.66
N GLU A 626 42.30 10.09 -2.42
CA GLU A 626 43.29 10.53 -3.40
C GLU A 626 43.29 9.63 -4.65
N GLU A 627 43.23 8.31 -4.45
CA GLU A 627 43.16 7.35 -5.56
C GLU A 627 41.87 7.50 -6.38
N PHE A 628 40.74 7.74 -5.73
CA PHE A 628 39.47 8.01 -6.39
C PHE A 628 39.55 9.24 -7.31
N ILE A 629 40.05 10.37 -6.80
CA ILE A 629 40.19 11.61 -7.58
C ILE A 629 41.10 11.37 -8.78
N ASP A 630 42.25 10.71 -8.59
CA ASP A 630 43.18 10.43 -9.70
C ASP A 630 42.55 9.50 -10.75
N ARG A 631 41.78 8.47 -10.34
CA ARG A 631 41.04 7.61 -11.28
C ARG A 631 40.08 8.41 -12.16
N VAL A 632 39.25 9.27 -11.56
CA VAL A 632 38.25 10.07 -12.30
C VAL A 632 38.95 11.06 -13.24
N ILE A 633 40.03 11.72 -12.80
CA ILE A 633 40.82 12.62 -13.66
C ILE A 633 41.45 11.86 -14.84
N ASN A 634 42.06 10.70 -14.58
CA ASN A 634 42.65 9.87 -15.63
C ASN A 634 41.60 9.41 -16.65
N TRP A 635 40.42 9.03 -16.17
CA TRP A 635 39.31 8.65 -17.03
C TRP A 635 38.86 9.80 -17.93
N LEU A 636 38.69 11.02 -17.38
CA LEU A 636 38.33 12.20 -18.19
C LEU A 636 39.31 12.43 -19.33
N TYR A 637 40.60 12.28 -19.07
CA TYR A 637 41.63 12.41 -20.10
C TYR A 637 41.67 11.27 -21.11
N THR A 638 41.27 10.07 -20.69
CA THR A 638 41.21 8.90 -21.58
C THR A 638 40.04 9.02 -22.56
N TYR A 639 38.95 9.67 -22.13
CA TYR A 639 37.70 9.82 -22.89
C TYR A 639 37.37 11.28 -23.28
N GLU A 640 38.38 12.15 -23.33
CA GLU A 640 38.28 13.60 -23.58
C GLU A 640 37.45 13.95 -24.84
N SER A 641 37.46 13.08 -25.85
CA SER A 641 36.69 13.26 -27.10
C SER A 641 35.17 12.99 -26.99
N LYS A 642 34.72 12.30 -25.93
CA LYS A 642 33.31 11.90 -25.75
C LYS A 642 32.54 12.76 -24.74
N ILE A 643 33.24 13.39 -23.78
CA ILE A 643 32.63 14.00 -22.57
C ILE A 643 32.36 15.50 -22.74
N GLY A 644 32.97 16.14 -23.75
CA GLY A 644 32.79 17.56 -24.04
C GLY A 644 33.29 18.49 -22.92
N GLU A 645 33.20 19.80 -23.13
CA GLU A 645 33.64 20.81 -22.14
C GLU A 645 32.79 20.78 -20.86
N ASN A 646 31.49 20.44 -20.97
CA ASN A 646 30.56 20.37 -19.84
C ASN A 646 30.98 19.36 -18.76
N GLY A 647 31.37 18.14 -19.13
CA GLY A 647 31.76 17.13 -18.14
C GLY A 647 33.08 17.48 -17.41
N PHE A 648 34.00 18.18 -18.08
CA PHE A 648 35.20 18.74 -17.45
C PHE A 648 34.83 19.80 -16.41
N MET A 649 33.91 20.70 -16.75
CA MET A 649 33.44 21.77 -15.86
C MET A 649 32.66 21.23 -14.67
N LEU A 650 31.79 20.25 -14.87
CA LEU A 650 31.02 19.61 -13.80
C LEU A 650 31.93 18.98 -12.74
N LEU A 651 32.98 18.27 -13.15
CA LEU A 651 33.95 17.71 -12.21
C LEU A 651 34.76 18.82 -11.52
N ALA A 652 35.19 19.83 -12.26
CA ALA A 652 35.99 20.93 -11.72
C ALA A 652 35.24 21.68 -10.61
N TRP A 653 33.98 22.03 -10.87
CA TRP A 653 33.10 22.68 -9.91
C TRP A 653 32.87 21.80 -8.67
N SER A 654 32.60 20.51 -8.87
CA SER A 654 32.38 19.57 -7.77
C SER A 654 33.62 19.37 -6.88
N LEU A 655 34.82 19.31 -7.48
CA LEU A 655 36.08 19.22 -6.74
C LEU A 655 36.35 20.49 -5.94
N TYR A 656 36.03 21.64 -6.52
CA TYR A 656 36.18 22.94 -5.88
C TYR A 656 35.24 23.12 -4.68
N GLU A 657 33.93 22.94 -4.87
CA GLU A 657 32.94 23.16 -3.80
C GLU A 657 33.06 22.15 -2.67
N SER A 658 33.25 20.87 -2.99
CA SER A 658 33.09 19.78 -2.03
C SER A 658 34.41 19.15 -1.58
N TRP A 659 35.49 19.20 -2.36
CA TRP A 659 36.71 18.38 -2.13
C TRP A 659 38.04 19.13 -2.11
N ASN A 660 38.00 20.45 -1.95
CA ASN A 660 39.18 21.33 -1.96
C ASN A 660 40.38 20.83 -1.11
N GLY A 661 40.15 20.29 0.08
CA GLY A 661 41.19 19.78 0.97
C GLY A 661 41.87 18.51 0.46
N TYR A 662 41.09 17.56 -0.06
CA TYR A 662 41.62 16.30 -0.60
C TYR A 662 42.34 16.52 -1.93
N PHE A 663 41.82 17.42 -2.76
CA PHE A 663 42.47 17.79 -4.02
C PHE A 663 43.88 18.38 -3.79
N VAL A 664 44.05 19.19 -2.74
CA VAL A 664 45.38 19.68 -2.33
C VAL A 664 46.31 18.55 -1.91
N ASN A 665 45.80 17.51 -1.27
CA ASN A 665 46.62 16.35 -0.91
C ASN A 665 47.08 15.59 -2.16
N VAL A 666 46.20 15.37 -3.15
CA VAL A 666 46.55 14.78 -4.45
C VAL A 666 47.67 15.58 -5.14
N LEU A 667 47.58 16.92 -5.14
CA LEU A 667 48.60 17.80 -5.72
C LEU A 667 49.95 17.76 -4.98
N LYS A 668 49.95 17.45 -3.68
CA LYS A 668 51.17 17.28 -2.88
C LYS A 668 51.74 15.86 -2.99
N ASN A 669 50.93 14.89 -3.37
CA ASN A 669 51.34 13.49 -3.51
C ASN A 669 52.10 13.28 -4.83
N ASN A 670 53.39 12.91 -4.74
CA ASN A 670 54.25 12.70 -5.91
C ASN A 670 53.71 11.67 -6.91
N LYS A 671 52.86 10.72 -6.49
CA LYS A 671 52.28 9.69 -7.34
C LYS A 671 51.22 10.23 -8.31
N TYR A 672 50.36 11.13 -7.84
CA TYR A 672 49.15 11.59 -8.56
C TYR A 672 49.26 13.02 -9.09
N ARG A 673 50.24 13.77 -8.57
CA ARG A 673 50.48 15.19 -8.85
C ARG A 673 50.44 15.58 -10.33
N GLY A 674 51.01 14.77 -11.22
CA GLY A 674 51.09 15.09 -12.66
C GLY A 674 49.72 15.27 -13.32
N ASN A 675 48.80 14.33 -13.08
CA ASN A 675 47.46 14.36 -13.67
C ASN A 675 46.61 15.49 -13.08
N ALA A 676 46.70 15.69 -11.77
CA ALA A 676 45.98 16.75 -11.08
C ALA A 676 46.40 18.16 -11.57
N ILE A 677 47.71 18.39 -11.81
CA ILE A 677 48.17 19.67 -12.40
C ILE A 677 47.58 19.85 -13.80
N ARG A 678 47.65 18.81 -14.63
CA ARG A 678 47.12 18.87 -16.00
C ARG A 678 45.63 19.23 -15.98
N PHE A 679 44.86 18.62 -15.07
CA PHE A 679 43.45 18.90 -14.86
C PHE A 679 43.19 20.37 -14.54
N VAL A 680 43.88 20.92 -13.54
CA VAL A 680 43.76 22.34 -13.16
C VAL A 680 44.04 23.26 -14.35
N LEU A 681 45.13 23.01 -15.09
CA LEU A 681 45.50 23.84 -16.22
C LEU A 681 44.45 23.83 -17.34
N ASN A 682 43.82 22.69 -17.58
CA ASN A 682 42.73 22.58 -18.55
C ASN A 682 41.45 23.27 -18.08
N CYS A 683 41.09 23.18 -16.80
CA CYS A 683 39.93 23.91 -16.27
C CYS A 683 40.08 25.42 -16.45
N ILE A 684 41.29 25.96 -16.20
CA ILE A 684 41.61 27.39 -16.40
C ILE A 684 41.59 27.79 -17.89
N ALA A 685 41.85 26.83 -18.78
CA ALA A 685 41.80 27.05 -20.22
C ALA A 685 40.37 27.03 -20.79
N ILE A 686 39.50 26.14 -20.27
CA ILE A 686 38.13 25.93 -20.73
C ILE A 686 37.23 27.08 -20.27
N ASP A 687 37.37 27.53 -19.03
CA ASP A 687 36.51 28.58 -18.49
C ASP A 687 37.35 29.76 -17.97
N GLY A 688 37.12 30.93 -18.60
CA GLY A 688 37.70 32.20 -18.18
C GLY A 688 37.03 32.78 -16.93
N GLU A 689 35.98 32.14 -16.39
CA GLU A 689 35.22 32.63 -15.25
C GLU A 689 34.69 31.49 -14.34
N ILE A 690 35.58 30.78 -13.63
CA ILE A 690 35.16 30.23 -12.32
C ILE A 690 35.02 31.43 -11.37
N GLY A 691 33.83 32.05 -11.37
CA GLY A 691 33.24 32.95 -10.37
C GLY A 691 34.12 34.07 -9.80
N VAL A 692 33.74 35.33 -10.08
CA VAL A 692 34.33 36.59 -9.54
C VAL A 692 33.95 36.84 -8.07
N ASP A 693 33.91 35.81 -7.23
CA ASP A 693 33.90 35.97 -5.77
C ASP A 693 35.23 35.41 -5.22
N ASP A 694 35.71 36.03 -4.14
CA ASP A 694 37.09 36.01 -3.57
C ASP A 694 37.75 34.62 -3.29
N ASP A 695 37.17 33.50 -3.72
CA ASP A 695 37.62 32.14 -3.43
C ASP A 695 37.90 31.26 -4.68
N ASN A 696 38.26 31.79 -5.86
CA ASN A 696 38.56 30.93 -7.03
C ASN A 696 39.59 29.80 -6.70
N LEU A 697 39.40 28.58 -7.23
CA LEU A 697 40.31 27.43 -7.09
C LEU A 697 41.79 27.81 -7.29
N ILE A 698 42.06 28.74 -8.21
CA ILE A 698 43.41 29.29 -8.47
C ILE A 698 43.95 30.04 -7.24
N ALA A 699 43.17 30.96 -6.67
CA ALA A 699 43.54 31.71 -5.47
C ALA A 699 43.81 30.77 -4.28
N TYR A 700 42.97 29.76 -4.10
CA TYR A 700 43.16 28.73 -3.07
C TYR A 700 44.45 27.92 -3.27
N LEU A 701 44.76 27.51 -4.50
CA LEU A 701 45.99 26.78 -4.82
C LEU A 701 47.26 27.65 -4.72
N ILE A 702 47.13 28.97 -4.92
CA ILE A 702 48.17 29.97 -4.64
C ILE A 702 48.38 30.11 -3.12
N ASP A 703 47.30 30.27 -2.33
CA ASP A 703 47.34 30.32 -0.85
C ASP A 703 48.04 29.08 -0.27
N LYS A 704 47.70 27.89 -0.76
CA LYS A 704 48.35 26.63 -0.34
C LYS A 704 49.79 26.47 -0.82
N LYS A 705 50.35 27.47 -1.54
CA LYS A 705 51.70 27.50 -2.11
C LYS A 705 51.99 26.33 -3.06
N VAL A 706 50.95 25.85 -3.72
CA VAL A 706 51.02 24.69 -4.61
C VAL A 706 51.27 25.17 -6.05
N ILE A 707 50.62 26.25 -6.50
CA ILE A 707 50.75 26.80 -7.87
C ILE A 707 52.11 27.40 -8.23
N GLY A 708 52.82 28.02 -7.28
CA GLY A 708 54.11 28.68 -7.53
C GLY A 708 55.24 27.77 -8.06
N LYS A 709 55.06 26.45 -8.00
CA LYS A 709 55.99 25.44 -8.55
C LYS A 709 55.60 24.91 -9.93
N TYR A 710 54.53 25.39 -10.56
CA TYR A 710 53.97 24.82 -11.79
C TYR A 710 53.95 25.75 -13.00
N GLU A 711 54.49 26.96 -12.91
CA GLU A 711 54.69 27.83 -14.08
C GLU A 711 55.51 27.11 -15.16
N GLU A 712 56.55 26.36 -14.75
CA GLU A 712 57.31 25.47 -15.64
C GLU A 712 56.44 24.36 -16.26
N ALA A 713 55.49 23.80 -15.53
CA ALA A 713 54.60 22.75 -16.04
C ALA A 713 53.60 23.26 -17.09
N VAL A 714 53.27 24.55 -17.09
CA VAL A 714 52.43 25.18 -18.14
C VAL A 714 53.16 25.20 -19.48
N GLU A 715 54.45 25.50 -19.48
CA GLU A 715 55.27 25.49 -20.70
C GLU A 715 55.30 24.10 -21.35
N TYR A 716 55.37 23.05 -20.53
CA TYR A 716 55.38 21.65 -20.96
C TYR A 716 53.98 21.01 -21.12
N SER A 717 52.90 21.76 -20.90
CA SER A 717 51.53 21.26 -21.06
C SER A 717 51.14 21.11 -22.54
N LYS A 718 50.16 20.24 -22.83
CA LYS A 718 49.59 20.03 -24.18
C LYS A 718 48.56 21.09 -24.59
N LEU A 719 48.41 22.17 -23.82
CA LEU A 719 47.50 23.27 -24.10
C LEU A 719 47.90 24.03 -25.38
N SER A 720 46.94 24.67 -26.05
CA SER A 720 47.26 25.54 -27.19
C SER A 720 48.10 26.74 -26.72
N GLU A 721 48.91 27.34 -27.59
CA GLU A 721 49.70 28.53 -27.24
C GLU A 721 48.81 29.71 -26.80
N LYS A 722 47.57 29.76 -27.28
CA LYS A 722 46.57 30.74 -26.84
C LYS A 722 46.15 30.48 -25.38
N ASP A 723 45.89 29.23 -25.04
CA ASP A 723 45.43 28.82 -23.71
C ASP A 723 46.57 28.89 -22.68
N LYS A 724 47.80 28.51 -23.04
CA LYS A 724 48.99 28.69 -22.19
C LYS A 724 49.16 30.15 -21.79
N LYS A 725 49.02 31.07 -22.76
CA LYS A 725 49.12 32.51 -22.50
C LYS A 725 47.97 33.01 -21.62
N HIS A 726 46.77 32.48 -21.80
CA HIS A 726 45.61 32.77 -20.96
C HIS A 726 45.84 32.33 -19.51
N VAL A 727 46.20 31.07 -19.29
CA VAL A 727 46.47 30.48 -17.97
C VAL A 727 47.60 31.22 -17.25
N LEU A 728 48.70 31.57 -17.94
CA LEU A 728 49.81 32.34 -17.36
C LEU A 728 49.41 33.76 -16.94
N ASN A 729 48.54 34.42 -17.71
CA ASN A 729 48.04 35.75 -17.34
C ASN A 729 47.12 35.69 -16.13
N GLU A 730 46.29 34.65 -16.05
CA GLU A 730 45.37 34.43 -14.93
C GLU A 730 46.12 34.14 -13.61
N ILE A 731 47.14 33.28 -13.66
CA ILE A 731 48.02 33.01 -12.51
C ILE A 731 48.73 34.29 -12.04
N LYS A 732 49.17 35.17 -12.96
CA LYS A 732 49.77 36.46 -12.60
C LYS A 732 48.77 37.39 -11.94
N ARG A 733 47.56 37.50 -12.51
CA ARG A 733 46.48 38.35 -11.99
C ARG A 733 46.14 38.00 -10.53
N GLU A 734 46.02 36.72 -10.21
CA GLU A 734 45.71 36.24 -8.85
C GLU A 734 46.91 36.29 -7.89
N LYS A 735 48.16 36.37 -8.37
CA LYS A 735 49.35 36.63 -7.53
C LYS A 735 49.52 38.11 -7.17
N GLU A 736 48.95 39.00 -8.00
CA GLU A 736 49.04 40.45 -7.84
C GLU A 736 47.91 41.02 -6.97
N LYS A 737 46.80 40.29 -6.84
CA LYS A 737 45.79 40.49 -5.79
C LYS A 737 46.32 40.03 -4.43
#